data_AF-A0A5E4A3P6-F1
#
_entry.id   AF-A0A5E4A3P6-F1
#
_cell.length_a   1.000
_cell.length_b   1.000
_cell.length_c   1.000
_cell.angle_alpha   90.00
_cell.angle_beta   90.00
_cell.angle_gamma   90.00
#
_symmetry.space_group_name_H-M   'P 1'
#
loop_
_entity.id
_entity.type
_entity.pdbx_description
1 polymer ?
#
loop_
_entity_poly.entity_id
_entity_poly.type
_entity_poly.pdbx_seq_one_letter_code
_entity_poly.pdbx_strand_id
1 'polypeptide(L)'
;MDQKILCLAAEKTADKLQKFLQTLKDDDLTNLLQNQAVKGNAPGALLRAIFKGSPCSEEGGALRRRKVYTCCIQLVESGDLQKEVASEIIGLLMLEAYHFPGLLLIELANEFIGAIKEGSLVNGKSLELLPIILTALATKKENLSYGKGELSGEECKKQLINTLCSGRWDQQYVIQLTSMFKDVPLTPEEVEFVVGKVLKMFSKLNLQEIPPLVYQLLVLSSKGSRKSILDGIITFFNELDKQHNEEQSGDELLDLVTVPSGELRHVEGTIILHIVFAIKLDCELGRELLKHVKAGQQGDSNNLCPFSIALLLSVTRIQRFEEQVFDLLKTSIVKNFKDLQLLQGSKFLQNLVPHRSCVSTMILEVVKNSVHSWDHITQGLVELGFILMDLYGPKKILDGKTVETSSSLSKMPNQYTCKLGANILLETFKIHEMIRQEILEQVLNRVVTRASSPISHFLDLLSNIITYAPLVLQSCSSKVTETFDFLSFLPLQTVQGLLKAVQPLLKVSMSMRDSLILVLRKAMFASQLDARKSAVAGFLLLLKNFKVLGSLSSSQCSQSIGVSQVHVDIHSRYNSVANETFCLEIMDSLRRCLGQQADVRLMLYEGFYDVLRRNSQLANSIMQTLLSQLKQFYESKPDVLPPLKLEACILTQGDQISLQEPLDYLLCCIQHCLAWYKSRVVSVKQGDEEEEEEEGFYQELDDILESITNRMIKSELEDFELDKSADFSQSTGIGIKNNISAFLVMGVCEVLIEYNFCISNFSKNKFEEVLSLFMCYKKLSDILSEKAGKGKAKMTNKTNDSFLSMKFVSDLLTALFRDSTQSHEESLSVLRSNNEFMRYAVTVALQKVQQLKETGHVSGPDGQNLDKIFQNLCDITRVLLWRYTSIPTSVEESAKKEKGKSISLLCLEGLQKIFSVVQQFYQPKIQQFLRALDVTDQEGDEGEDANVSVTQRAAFQIRQFQRSLLNLLSSEEEDFNSKEALLLVSVLSNLSKLLEPSSPQFVQMLSWTSKICKENSRGKFSCYIT
;
A
#
# COMPACT_ATOMS: atom_id res chain seq x y z
N MET A 1 40.15 74.97 15.24
CA MET A 1 40.33 73.90 16.26
C MET A 1 40.82 72.61 15.61
N ASP A 2 40.11 72.08 14.61
CA ASP A 2 40.48 70.88 13.86
C ASP A 2 41.92 70.87 13.31
N GLN A 3 42.31 71.89 12.53
CA GLN A 3 43.67 72.02 11.99
C GLN A 3 44.77 72.02 13.07
N LYS A 4 44.49 72.54 14.28
CA LYS A 4 45.45 72.58 15.39
C LYS A 4 45.63 71.19 16.02
N ILE A 5 44.57 70.39 16.11
CA ILE A 5 44.61 69.00 16.59
C ILE A 5 45.40 68.13 15.58
N LEU A 6 45.13 68.30 14.29
CA LEU A 6 45.83 67.58 13.22
C LEU A 6 47.32 67.95 13.12
N CYS A 7 47.68 69.23 13.28
CA CYS A 7 49.09 69.66 13.33
C CYS A 7 49.84 69.07 14.53
N LEU A 8 49.25 69.10 15.72
CA LEU A 8 49.85 68.54 16.94
C LEU A 8 49.99 67.01 16.88
N ALA A 9 49.09 66.32 16.16
CA ALA A 9 49.20 64.89 15.90
C ALA A 9 50.29 64.54 14.87
N ALA A 10 50.53 65.41 13.89
CA ALA A 10 51.59 65.25 12.89
C ALA A 10 53.00 65.49 13.46
N GLU A 11 53.13 66.38 14.46
CA GLU A 11 54.39 66.71 15.14
C GLU A 11 54.90 65.62 16.13
N LYS A 12 54.16 64.50 16.31
CA LYS A 12 54.45 63.41 17.27
C LYS A 12 54.61 63.85 18.75
N THR A 13 54.19 65.05 19.12
CA THR A 13 54.25 65.55 20.50
C THR A 13 53.01 65.14 21.31
N ALA A 14 52.99 63.93 21.87
CA ALA A 14 51.86 63.41 22.65
C ALA A 14 51.50 64.30 23.85
N ASP A 15 52.50 64.84 24.57
CA ASP A 15 52.28 65.65 25.78
C ASP A 15 51.62 67.01 25.47
N LYS A 16 51.95 67.62 24.33
CA LYS A 16 51.34 68.89 23.89
C LYS A 16 49.88 68.67 23.45
N LEU A 17 49.62 67.53 22.81
CA LEU A 17 48.28 67.13 22.38
C LEU A 17 47.39 66.83 23.59
N GLN A 18 47.90 66.11 24.59
CA GLN A 18 47.19 65.84 25.86
C GLN A 18 46.83 67.13 26.60
N LYS A 19 47.78 68.05 26.79
CA LYS A 19 47.54 69.35 27.44
C LYS A 19 46.52 70.20 26.68
N PHE A 20 46.56 70.19 25.35
CA PHE A 20 45.59 70.91 24.54
C PHE A 20 44.19 70.29 24.65
N LEU A 21 44.07 68.97 24.64
CA LEU A 21 42.78 68.31 24.85
C LEU A 21 42.24 68.53 26.27
N GLN A 22 43.09 68.64 27.29
CA GLN A 22 42.70 69.02 28.67
C GLN A 22 42.11 70.43 28.78
N THR A 23 42.47 71.35 27.89
CA THR A 23 41.90 72.71 27.87
C THR A 23 40.53 72.81 27.17
N LEU A 24 40.14 71.78 26.42
CA LEU A 24 38.85 71.74 25.72
C LEU A 24 37.79 71.11 26.61
N LYS A 25 36.57 71.68 26.60
CA LYS A 25 35.42 70.99 27.18
C LYS A 25 35.05 69.82 26.27
N ASP A 26 34.59 68.74 26.88
CA ASP A 26 34.25 67.55 26.12
C ASP A 26 33.11 67.79 25.10
N ASP A 27 32.20 68.75 25.36
CA ASP A 27 31.12 69.10 24.43
C ASP A 27 31.62 69.84 23.18
N ASP A 28 32.73 70.58 23.29
CA ASP A 28 33.34 71.26 22.13
C ASP A 28 34.03 70.23 21.21
N LEU A 29 34.56 69.14 21.80
CA LEU A 29 35.16 68.00 21.09
C LEU A 29 34.11 67.15 20.38
N THR A 30 32.99 66.85 21.02
CA THR A 30 31.89 66.08 20.41
C THR A 30 31.23 66.88 19.29
N ASN A 31 30.97 68.19 19.48
CA ASN A 31 30.44 69.06 18.42
C ASN A 31 31.38 69.17 17.21
N LEU A 32 32.70 69.19 17.43
CA LEU A 32 33.69 69.23 16.34
C LEU A 32 33.71 67.92 15.56
N LEU A 33 33.61 66.78 16.24
CA LEU A 33 33.48 65.45 15.62
C LEU A 33 32.18 65.31 14.82
N GLN A 34 31.05 65.74 15.37
CA GLN A 34 29.76 65.74 14.67
C GLN A 34 29.82 66.57 13.37
N ASN A 35 30.37 67.78 13.44
CA ASN A 35 30.50 68.65 12.28
C ASN A 35 31.41 68.10 11.17
N GLN A 36 32.49 67.38 11.53
CA GLN A 36 33.40 66.77 10.56
C GLN A 36 32.84 65.49 9.96
N ALA A 37 32.15 64.68 10.77
CA ALA A 37 31.49 63.46 10.32
C ALA A 37 30.36 63.76 9.32
N VAL A 38 29.53 64.78 9.59
CA VAL A 38 28.43 65.21 8.69
C VAL A 38 28.95 65.85 7.39
N LYS A 39 30.09 66.54 7.43
CA LYS A 39 30.71 67.17 6.25
C LYS A 39 31.55 66.22 5.39
N GLY A 40 31.82 64.98 5.85
CA GLY A 40 32.64 64.00 5.13
C GLY A 40 34.13 64.32 5.06
N ASN A 41 34.61 65.32 5.80
CA ASN A 41 36.00 65.78 5.74
C ASN A 41 36.88 64.98 6.73
N ALA A 42 37.35 63.81 6.30
CA ALA A 42 38.37 62.99 6.99
C ALA A 42 38.21 62.81 8.52
N PRO A 43 37.02 62.41 9.04
CA PRO A 43 36.79 62.23 10.47
C PRO A 43 37.70 61.17 11.11
N GLY A 44 38.18 60.19 10.34
CA GLY A 44 39.12 59.19 10.83
C GLY A 44 40.49 59.73 11.24
N ALA A 45 40.99 60.77 10.56
CA ALA A 45 42.26 61.41 10.93
C ALA A 45 42.15 62.14 12.27
N LEU A 46 41.01 62.80 12.49
CA LEU A 46 40.69 63.49 13.72
C LEU A 46 40.51 62.52 14.90
N LEU A 47 39.81 61.40 14.70
CA LEU A 47 39.66 60.35 15.72
C LEU A 47 41.01 59.74 16.13
N ARG A 48 41.88 59.41 15.16
CA ARG A 48 43.23 58.92 15.44
C ARG A 48 44.06 59.92 16.24
N ALA A 49 43.92 61.22 15.94
CA ALA A 49 44.59 62.28 16.69
C ALA A 49 44.06 62.35 18.14
N ILE A 50 42.73 62.32 18.32
CA ILE A 50 42.10 62.36 19.65
C ILE A 50 42.51 61.15 20.50
N PHE A 51 42.47 59.93 19.95
CA PHE A 51 42.87 58.73 20.69
C PHE A 51 44.35 58.75 21.09
N LYS A 52 45.25 59.18 20.19
CA LYS A 52 46.68 59.35 20.54
C LYS A 52 46.92 60.39 21.64
N GLY A 53 46.10 61.43 21.70
CA GLY A 53 46.17 62.48 22.72
C GLY A 53 45.44 62.18 24.03
N SER A 54 44.83 60.99 24.18
CA SER A 54 44.05 60.61 25.36
C SER A 54 44.36 59.17 25.79
N PRO A 55 45.59 58.83 26.19
CA PRO A 55 45.95 57.45 26.51
C PRO A 55 45.17 56.90 27.72
N CYS A 56 44.93 55.59 27.74
CA CYS A 56 44.22 54.91 28.84
C CYS A 56 45.06 54.78 30.13
N SER A 57 46.33 55.19 30.11
CA SER A 57 47.19 55.28 31.29
C SER A 57 46.84 56.45 32.23
N GLU A 58 46.11 57.45 31.72
CA GLU A 58 45.62 58.59 32.51
C GLU A 58 44.09 58.52 32.63
N GLU A 59 43.55 58.67 33.83
CA GLU A 59 42.10 58.63 34.08
C GLU A 59 41.34 59.68 33.26
N GLY A 60 41.87 60.91 33.17
CA GLY A 60 41.27 61.98 32.36
C GLY A 60 41.29 61.69 30.85
N GLY A 61 42.30 60.95 30.37
CA GLY A 61 42.36 60.47 28.99
C GLY A 61 41.33 59.37 28.73
N ALA A 62 41.24 58.40 29.63
CA ALA A 62 40.32 57.27 29.53
C ALA A 62 38.84 57.70 29.57
N LEU A 63 38.46 58.64 30.45
CA LEU A 63 37.11 59.23 30.52
C LEU A 63 36.77 60.02 29.25
N ARG A 64 37.72 60.81 28.72
CA ARG A 64 37.55 61.52 27.44
C ARG A 64 37.34 60.54 26.29
N ARG A 65 38.11 59.44 26.23
CA ARG A 65 37.92 58.39 25.22
C ARG A 65 36.51 57.79 25.31
N ARG A 66 36.01 57.50 26.51
CA ARG A 66 34.64 56.99 26.69
C ARG A 66 33.61 57.95 26.11
N LYS A 67 33.68 59.25 26.43
CA LYS A 67 32.74 60.25 25.90
C LYS A 67 32.82 60.39 24.37
N VAL A 68 34.02 60.26 23.79
CA VAL A 68 34.22 60.22 22.33
C VAL A 68 33.58 58.95 21.72
N TYR A 69 33.74 57.79 22.36
CA TYR A 69 33.10 56.54 21.94
C TYR A 69 31.56 56.67 21.95
N THR A 70 30.97 57.14 23.05
CA THR A 70 29.51 57.35 23.15
C THR A 70 29.00 58.31 22.07
N CYS A 71 29.71 59.41 21.80
CA CYS A 71 29.36 60.36 20.74
C CYS A 71 29.43 59.71 19.34
N CYS A 72 30.47 58.92 19.06
CA CYS A 72 30.61 58.24 17.77
C CYS A 72 29.54 57.16 17.57
N ILE A 73 29.17 56.43 18.64
CA ILE A 73 28.08 55.45 18.62
C ILE A 73 26.75 56.14 18.30
N GLN A 74 26.43 57.25 18.98
CA GLN A 74 25.22 58.04 18.73
C GLN A 74 25.16 58.60 17.30
N LEU A 75 26.30 59.06 16.76
CA LEU A 75 26.41 59.56 15.38
C LEU A 75 26.20 58.47 14.33
N VAL A 76 26.71 57.26 14.57
CA VAL A 76 26.52 56.11 13.67
C VAL A 76 25.08 55.63 13.71
N GLU A 77 24.45 55.63 14.89
CA GLU A 77 23.04 55.28 15.06
C GLU A 77 22.09 56.35 14.52
N SER A 78 22.43 57.64 14.52
CA SER A 78 21.51 58.68 14.01
C SER A 78 21.14 58.52 12.52
N GLY A 79 21.94 57.77 11.76
CA GLY A 79 21.68 57.46 10.35
C GLY A 79 22.06 58.59 9.37
N ASP A 80 22.52 59.74 9.88
CA ASP A 80 22.83 60.93 9.07
C ASP A 80 24.17 60.86 8.32
N LEU A 81 24.95 59.78 8.53
CA LEU A 81 26.29 59.62 7.98
C LEU A 81 26.31 58.78 6.70
N GLN A 82 27.21 59.14 5.77
CA GLN A 82 27.55 58.29 4.63
C GLN A 82 28.09 56.92 5.09
N LYS A 83 27.74 55.84 4.37
CA LYS A 83 28.09 54.46 4.77
C LYS A 83 29.60 54.24 4.96
N GLU A 84 30.42 54.88 4.11
CA GLU A 84 31.88 54.81 4.16
C GLU A 84 32.43 55.48 5.43
N VAL A 85 31.92 56.68 5.76
CA VAL A 85 32.29 57.42 6.97
C VAL A 85 31.89 56.65 8.24
N ALA A 86 30.67 56.10 8.27
CA ALA A 86 30.22 55.28 9.40
C ALA A 86 31.08 54.03 9.59
N SER A 87 31.46 53.35 8.50
CA SER A 87 32.33 52.16 8.54
C SER A 87 33.77 52.52 8.96
N GLU A 88 34.30 53.66 8.50
CA GLU A 88 35.61 54.16 8.93
C GLU A 88 35.62 54.46 10.43
N ILE A 89 34.59 55.13 10.95
CA ILE A 89 34.45 55.43 12.38
C ILE A 89 34.39 54.14 13.19
N ILE A 90 33.50 53.20 12.83
CA ILE A 90 33.37 51.91 13.53
C ILE A 90 34.68 51.13 13.48
N GLY A 91 35.33 51.03 12.32
CA GLY A 91 36.61 50.33 12.18
C GLY A 91 37.72 50.90 13.07
N LEU A 92 37.76 52.22 13.28
CA LEU A 92 38.71 52.84 14.21
C LEU A 92 38.36 52.57 15.68
N LEU A 93 37.07 52.59 16.03
CA LEU A 93 36.61 52.25 17.39
C LEU A 93 36.88 50.78 17.73
N MET A 94 36.77 49.87 16.76
CA MET A 94 37.09 48.45 16.89
C MET A 94 38.58 48.24 17.24
N LEU A 95 39.49 48.95 16.58
CA LEU A 95 40.93 48.83 16.80
C LEU A 95 41.35 49.32 18.19
N GLU A 96 40.79 50.44 18.65
CA GLU A 96 41.18 51.09 19.91
C GLU A 96 40.52 50.47 21.15
N ALA A 97 39.51 49.59 20.99
CA ALA A 97 38.76 48.98 22.09
C ALA A 97 39.64 48.13 23.05
N TYR A 98 40.69 47.47 22.56
CA TYR A 98 41.58 46.63 23.37
C TYR A 98 42.39 47.41 24.42
N HIS A 99 42.59 48.72 24.19
CA HIS A 99 43.37 49.58 25.07
C HIS A 99 42.59 50.08 26.29
N PHE A 100 41.26 49.93 26.31
CA PHE A 100 40.44 50.39 27.44
C PHE A 100 40.66 49.56 28.71
N PRO A 101 40.54 50.19 29.90
CA PRO A 101 40.47 49.49 31.18
C PRO A 101 39.13 48.76 31.32
N GLY A 102 39.11 47.68 32.13
CA GLY A 102 37.95 46.79 32.26
C GLY A 102 36.66 47.49 32.70
N LEU A 103 36.73 48.43 33.66
CA LEU A 103 35.56 49.17 34.15
C LEU A 103 34.88 50.00 33.05
N LEU A 104 35.66 50.65 32.18
CA LEU A 104 35.10 51.45 31.08
C LEU A 104 34.50 50.57 29.96
N LEU A 105 35.04 49.37 29.73
CA LEU A 105 34.44 48.40 28.81
C LEU A 105 33.08 47.92 29.30
N ILE A 106 32.93 47.72 30.62
CA ILE A 106 31.64 47.37 31.25
C ILE A 106 30.63 48.49 31.08
N GLU A 107 31.02 49.74 31.32
CA GLU A 107 30.15 50.90 31.16
C GLU A 107 29.68 51.05 29.70
N LEU A 108 30.61 50.94 28.74
CA LEU A 108 30.29 50.96 27.31
C LEU A 108 29.34 49.82 26.91
N ALA A 109 29.58 48.60 27.39
CA ALA A 109 28.67 47.47 27.15
C ALA A 109 27.28 47.71 27.76
N ASN A 110 27.20 48.32 28.94
CA ASN A 110 25.93 48.67 29.57
C ASN A 110 25.18 49.79 28.83
N GLU A 111 25.86 50.72 28.18
CA GLU A 111 25.24 51.71 27.28
C GLU A 111 24.55 51.01 26.09
N PHE A 112 25.20 50.01 25.47
CA PHE A 112 24.55 49.19 24.44
C PHE A 112 23.36 48.40 24.97
N ILE A 113 23.50 47.75 26.13
CA ILE A 113 22.41 46.99 26.76
C ILE A 113 21.23 47.91 27.12
N GLY A 114 21.51 49.14 27.57
CA GLY A 114 20.50 50.17 27.82
C GLY A 114 19.76 50.57 26.55
N ALA A 115 20.50 50.89 25.49
CA ALA A 115 19.93 51.23 24.18
C ALA A 115 19.05 50.10 23.60
N ILE A 116 19.48 48.85 23.75
CA ILE A 116 18.71 47.67 23.31
C ILE A 116 17.44 47.51 24.14
N LYS A 117 17.49 47.75 25.46
CA LYS A 117 16.30 47.67 26.35
C LYS A 117 15.29 48.78 26.08
N GLU A 118 15.76 49.98 25.76
CA GLU A 118 14.92 51.16 25.50
C GLU A 118 14.38 51.19 24.06
N GLY A 119 14.94 50.38 23.15
CA GLY A 119 14.54 50.33 21.74
C GLY A 119 14.99 51.56 20.95
N SER A 120 16.12 52.17 21.31
CA SER A 120 16.62 53.42 20.72
C SER A 120 17.58 53.23 19.54
N LEU A 121 17.72 52.00 19.03
CA LEU A 121 18.56 51.68 17.88
C LEU A 121 17.85 52.07 16.57
N VAL A 122 18.58 52.67 15.63
CA VAL A 122 18.02 53.15 14.34
C VAL A 122 18.77 52.58 13.13
N ASN A 123 20.08 52.33 13.24
CA ASN A 123 20.92 51.82 12.13
C ASN A 123 21.50 50.43 12.44
N GLY A 124 21.67 50.10 13.73
CA GLY A 124 22.16 48.80 14.20
C GLY A 124 23.63 48.49 13.89
N LYS A 125 24.30 49.32 13.07
CA LYS A 125 25.74 49.21 12.79
C LYS A 125 26.62 49.36 14.02
N SER A 126 26.18 50.10 15.04
CA SER A 126 26.96 50.23 16.26
C SER A 126 27.12 48.89 17.01
N LEU A 127 26.24 47.91 16.75
CA LEU A 127 26.30 46.57 17.34
C LEU A 127 27.54 45.78 16.89
N GLU A 128 28.21 46.15 15.80
CA GLU A 128 29.48 45.54 15.37
C GLU A 128 30.63 45.78 16.37
N LEU A 129 30.51 46.80 17.24
CA LEU A 129 31.50 47.09 18.29
C LEU A 129 31.34 46.21 19.53
N LEU A 130 30.11 45.79 19.83
CA LEU A 130 29.82 45.03 21.04
C LEU A 130 30.58 43.68 21.12
N PRO A 131 30.78 42.91 20.03
CA PRO A 131 31.62 41.72 20.04
C PRO A 131 33.05 41.96 20.48
N ILE A 132 33.66 43.06 20.03
CA ILE A 132 35.05 43.37 20.33
C ILE A 132 35.17 43.89 21.76
N ILE A 133 34.19 44.67 22.24
CA ILE A 133 34.13 45.09 23.65
C ILE A 133 34.06 43.86 24.57
N LEU A 134 33.16 42.92 24.29
CA LEU A 134 33.02 41.68 25.07
C LEU A 134 34.28 40.80 25.00
N THR A 135 34.95 40.75 23.85
CA THR A 135 36.20 39.98 23.65
C THR A 135 37.39 40.64 24.36
N ALA A 136 37.51 41.96 24.28
CA ALA A 136 38.54 42.73 24.97
C ALA A 136 38.37 42.60 26.49
N LEU A 137 37.14 42.61 26.98
CA LEU A 137 36.80 42.41 28.38
C LEU A 137 37.16 40.99 28.87
N ALA A 138 36.90 39.96 28.06
CA ALA A 138 37.32 38.58 28.37
C ALA A 138 38.85 38.43 28.47
N THR A 139 39.62 39.29 27.80
CA THR A 139 41.09 39.24 27.82
C THR A 139 41.68 39.81 29.13
N LYS A 140 40.90 40.58 29.91
CA LYS A 140 41.35 41.18 31.18
C LYS A 140 41.22 40.16 32.32
N LYS A 141 42.37 39.76 32.88
CA LYS A 141 42.46 38.79 34.00
C LYS A 141 42.37 39.41 35.39
N GLU A 142 42.26 40.72 35.48
CA GLU A 142 42.19 41.45 36.75
C GLU A 142 40.77 41.36 37.34
N ASN A 143 40.67 41.32 38.67
CA ASN A 143 39.40 41.40 39.38
C ASN A 143 38.82 42.82 39.23
N LEU A 144 37.65 42.93 38.60
CA LEU A 144 36.93 44.17 38.37
C LEU A 144 35.78 44.29 39.37
N SER A 145 35.58 45.48 39.94
CA SER A 145 34.43 45.77 40.79
C SER A 145 33.18 45.96 39.94
N TYR A 146 32.32 44.94 39.84
CA TYR A 146 31.03 45.02 39.13
C TYR A 146 29.90 44.51 40.02
N GLY A 147 28.92 45.38 40.31
CA GLY A 147 27.84 45.07 41.24
C GLY A 147 28.30 45.00 42.70
N LYS A 148 28.06 43.86 43.38
CA LYS A 148 28.37 43.65 44.82
C LYS A 148 29.62 42.80 45.08
N GLY A 149 30.45 42.53 44.08
CA GLY A 149 31.65 41.67 44.23
C GLY A 149 32.78 41.99 43.25
N GLU A 150 33.93 41.35 43.48
CA GLU A 150 35.07 41.31 42.56
C GLU A 150 34.87 40.15 41.58
N LEU A 151 34.78 40.47 40.29
CA LEU A 151 34.56 39.49 39.22
C LEU A 151 35.69 39.56 38.20
N SER A 152 36.08 38.42 37.65
CA SER A 152 36.99 38.38 36.52
C SER A 152 36.36 39.00 35.26
N GLY A 153 37.18 39.35 34.27
CA GLY A 153 36.69 39.82 32.97
C GLY A 153 35.74 38.84 32.29
N GLU A 154 36.00 37.53 32.37
CA GLU A 154 35.13 36.50 31.79
C GLU A 154 33.77 36.40 32.51
N GLU A 155 33.74 36.50 33.84
CA GLU A 155 32.50 36.49 34.62
C GLU A 155 31.66 37.75 34.39
N CYS A 156 32.31 38.92 34.26
CA CYS A 156 31.66 40.15 33.85
C CYS A 156 31.02 40.00 32.46
N LYS A 157 31.72 39.38 31.50
CA LYS A 157 31.20 39.09 30.15
C LYS A 157 29.92 38.25 30.23
N LYS A 158 29.97 37.18 31.02
CA LYS A 158 28.84 36.26 31.23
C LYS A 158 27.62 36.98 31.81
N GLN A 159 27.81 37.84 32.81
CA GLN A 159 26.72 38.62 33.40
C GLN A 159 26.13 39.65 32.42
N LEU A 160 26.96 40.30 31.61
CA LEU A 160 26.51 41.23 30.56
C LEU A 160 25.67 40.50 29.50
N ILE A 161 26.13 39.33 29.03
CA ILE A 161 25.38 38.49 28.08
C ILE A 161 24.05 38.03 28.68
N ASN A 162 24.04 37.60 29.95
CA ASN A 162 22.82 37.18 30.63
C ASN A 162 21.83 38.35 30.78
N THR A 163 22.35 39.54 31.11
CA THR A 163 21.55 40.77 31.17
C THR A 163 20.98 41.12 29.80
N LEU A 164 21.77 41.00 28.72
CA LEU A 164 21.31 41.21 27.36
C LEU A 164 20.23 40.19 26.93
N CYS A 165 20.38 38.92 27.29
CA CYS A 165 19.40 37.87 26.98
C CYS A 165 18.10 38.02 27.81
N SER A 166 18.19 38.56 29.02
CA SER A 166 17.03 38.89 29.86
C SER A 166 16.23 40.11 29.34
N GLY A 167 16.88 41.03 28.63
CA GLY A 167 16.26 42.23 28.06
C GLY A 167 15.24 41.95 26.95
N ARG A 168 14.39 42.93 26.62
CA ARG A 168 13.50 42.85 25.45
C ARG A 168 14.32 43.19 24.20
N TRP A 169 14.22 42.36 23.16
CA TRP A 169 14.85 42.63 21.87
C TRP A 169 13.78 43.18 20.93
N ASP A 170 14.09 44.28 20.27
CA ASP A 170 13.25 44.83 19.20
C ASP A 170 13.27 43.89 17.98
N GLN A 171 12.09 43.66 17.39
CA GLN A 171 11.87 42.76 16.26
C GLN A 171 12.77 43.12 15.06
N GLN A 172 12.96 44.42 14.80
CA GLN A 172 13.73 44.91 13.65
C GLN A 172 15.21 44.50 13.68
N TYR A 173 15.79 44.36 14.87
CA TYR A 173 17.23 44.12 15.04
C TYR A 173 17.58 42.70 15.50
N VAL A 174 16.61 41.80 15.65
CA VAL A 174 16.85 40.42 16.13
C VAL A 174 17.89 39.69 15.28
N ILE A 175 17.83 39.83 13.95
CA ILE A 175 18.77 39.18 13.03
C ILE A 175 20.19 39.72 13.23
N GLN A 176 20.34 41.04 13.35
CA GLN A 176 21.64 41.70 13.57
C GLN A 176 22.21 41.37 14.95
N LEU A 177 21.38 41.38 15.99
CA LEU A 177 21.75 40.95 17.35
C LEU A 177 22.21 39.48 17.38
N THR A 178 21.54 38.60 16.63
CA THR A 178 21.93 37.20 16.53
C THR A 178 23.25 37.04 15.76
N SER A 179 23.41 37.77 14.66
CA SER A 179 24.66 37.80 13.88
C SER A 179 25.84 38.33 14.70
N MET A 180 25.62 39.32 15.56
CA MET A 180 26.66 39.87 16.45
C MET A 180 27.30 38.80 17.34
N PHE A 181 26.51 37.87 17.90
CA PHE A 181 27.03 36.77 18.72
C PHE A 181 27.93 35.80 17.93
N LYS A 182 27.92 35.84 16.60
CA LYS A 182 28.84 35.09 15.73
C LYS A 182 30.28 35.54 15.89
N ASP A 183 30.53 36.78 16.29
CA ASP A 183 31.88 37.32 16.44
C ASP A 183 32.35 37.32 17.90
N VAL A 184 31.49 36.93 18.85
CA VAL A 184 31.82 36.79 20.28
C VAL A 184 32.34 35.38 20.61
N PRO A 185 33.48 35.20 21.30
CA PRO A 185 33.87 33.89 21.83
C PRO A 185 32.95 33.53 23.00
N LEU A 186 32.05 32.56 22.81
CA LEU A 186 31.04 32.16 23.80
C LEU A 186 31.43 30.84 24.48
N THR A 187 31.16 30.72 25.77
CA THR A 187 31.20 29.46 26.53
C THR A 187 29.95 28.63 26.21
N PRO A 188 29.94 27.30 26.41
CA PRO A 188 28.78 26.46 26.11
C PRO A 188 27.49 26.93 26.83
N GLU A 189 27.60 27.36 28.08
CA GLU A 189 26.46 27.91 28.83
C GLU A 189 25.94 29.23 28.23
N GLU A 190 26.85 30.11 27.79
CA GLU A 190 26.47 31.37 27.13
C GLU A 190 25.79 31.11 25.78
N VAL A 191 26.24 30.11 25.01
CA VAL A 191 25.58 29.70 23.77
C VAL A 191 24.16 29.22 24.05
N GLU A 192 23.94 28.41 25.10
CA GLU A 192 22.58 27.97 25.48
C GLU A 192 21.66 29.14 25.87
N PHE A 193 22.17 30.14 26.61
CA PHE A 193 21.38 31.33 26.95
C PHE A 193 20.98 32.13 25.70
N VAL A 194 21.92 32.33 24.78
CA VAL A 194 21.67 33.06 23.53
C VAL A 194 20.69 32.29 22.65
N VAL A 195 20.91 30.99 22.43
CA VAL A 195 20.00 30.13 21.65
C VAL A 195 18.60 30.12 22.24
N GLY A 196 18.49 29.91 23.56
CA GLY A 196 17.20 29.91 24.25
C GLY A 196 16.47 31.26 24.17
N LYS A 197 17.20 32.37 24.08
CA LYS A 197 16.62 33.69 23.83
C LYS A 197 16.12 33.85 22.40
N VAL A 198 16.94 33.48 21.41
CA VAL A 198 16.58 33.59 19.98
C VAL A 198 15.35 32.74 19.66
N LEU A 199 15.29 31.50 20.16
CA LEU A 199 14.13 30.61 19.96
C LEU A 199 12.83 31.22 20.53
N LYS A 200 12.89 31.92 21.67
CA LYS A 200 11.72 32.63 22.24
C LYS A 200 11.27 33.82 21.38
N MET A 201 12.09 34.30 20.46
CA MET A 201 11.71 35.37 19.54
C MET A 201 10.96 34.86 18.30
N PHE A 202 11.02 33.56 17.98
CA PHE A 202 10.33 32.99 16.82
C PHE A 202 8.82 33.25 16.84
N SER A 203 8.15 33.07 17.98
CA SER A 203 6.71 33.30 18.13
C SER A 203 6.29 34.77 18.08
N LYS A 204 7.24 35.70 17.98
CA LYS A 204 6.99 37.16 17.93
C LYS A 204 7.30 37.77 16.57
N LEU A 205 7.88 37.00 15.65
CA LEU A 205 8.29 37.46 14.33
C LEU A 205 7.26 37.04 13.29
N ASN A 206 7.24 37.74 12.16
CA ASN A 206 6.46 37.27 11.02
C ASN A 206 7.12 36.02 10.42
N LEU A 207 6.33 35.10 9.83
CA LEU A 207 6.81 33.83 9.29
C LEU A 207 7.94 34.00 8.27
N GLN A 208 7.91 35.05 7.45
CA GLN A 208 8.96 35.33 6.44
C GLN A 208 10.29 35.81 7.03
N GLU A 209 10.29 36.31 8.27
CA GLU A 209 11.50 36.77 8.97
C GLU A 209 12.21 35.61 9.70
N ILE A 210 11.54 34.47 9.85
CA ILE A 210 12.08 33.28 10.53
C ILE A 210 13.20 32.60 9.72
N PRO A 211 13.08 32.35 8.39
CA PRO A 211 14.16 31.74 7.61
C PRO A 211 15.54 32.40 7.72
N PRO A 212 15.69 33.75 7.58
CA PRO A 212 16.99 34.38 7.73
C PRO A 212 17.50 34.33 9.19
N LEU A 213 16.60 34.37 10.18
CA LEU A 213 16.98 34.22 11.58
C LEU A 213 17.49 32.79 11.88
N VAL A 214 16.81 31.77 11.35
CA VAL A 214 17.24 30.36 11.46
C VAL A 214 18.60 30.19 10.80
N TYR A 215 18.85 30.80 9.64
CA TYR A 215 20.17 30.76 9.02
C TYR A 215 21.27 31.30 9.95
N GLN A 216 21.04 32.46 10.60
CA GLN A 216 22.00 33.01 11.56
C GLN A 216 22.18 32.09 12.79
N LEU A 217 21.10 31.50 13.29
CA LEU A 217 21.14 30.54 14.39
C LEU A 217 21.94 29.28 14.03
N LEU A 218 21.81 28.79 12.79
CA LEU A 218 22.57 27.64 12.29
C LEU A 218 24.06 27.95 12.16
N VAL A 219 24.43 29.18 11.80
CA VAL A 219 25.84 29.59 11.80
C VAL A 219 26.41 29.59 13.23
N LEU A 220 25.63 30.01 14.24
CA LEU A 220 26.02 29.93 15.65
C LEU A 220 26.18 28.48 16.14
N SER A 221 25.48 27.52 15.54
CA SER A 221 25.56 26.10 15.93
C SER A 221 26.97 25.51 15.80
N SER A 222 27.81 26.09 14.93
CA SER A 222 29.23 25.72 14.81
C SER A 222 30.02 25.95 16.10
N LYS A 223 29.56 26.86 16.97
CA LYS A 223 30.18 27.15 18.27
C LYS A 223 29.68 26.25 19.41
N GLY A 224 28.56 25.55 19.24
CA GLY A 224 27.98 24.71 20.29
C GLY A 224 26.46 24.56 20.22
N SER A 225 25.91 23.82 21.19
CA SER A 225 24.47 23.69 21.46
C SER A 225 23.58 23.24 20.28
N ARG A 226 24.15 22.48 19.34
CA ARG A 226 23.48 21.92 18.14
C ARG A 226 22.15 21.25 18.43
N LYS A 227 22.09 20.43 19.49
CA LYS A 227 20.87 19.73 19.91
C LYS A 227 19.74 20.70 20.23
N SER A 228 20.00 21.71 21.06
CA SER A 228 18.99 22.70 21.47
C SER A 228 18.47 23.55 20.31
N ILE A 229 19.34 23.85 19.33
CA ILE A 229 18.96 24.59 18.13
C ILE A 229 18.00 23.75 17.27
N LEU A 230 18.38 22.51 16.97
CA LEU A 230 17.55 21.61 16.17
C LEU A 230 16.23 21.30 16.87
N ASP A 231 16.27 20.97 18.16
CA ASP A 231 15.09 20.69 18.97
C ASP A 231 14.15 21.89 19.06
N GLY A 232 14.70 23.09 19.27
CA GLY A 232 13.93 24.34 19.31
C GLY A 232 13.22 24.65 18.00
N ILE A 233 13.90 24.49 16.86
CA ILE A 233 13.30 24.69 15.54
C ILE A 233 12.21 23.63 15.28
N ILE A 234 12.51 22.35 15.50
CA ILE A 234 11.57 21.25 15.25
C ILE A 234 10.32 21.39 16.14
N THR A 235 10.50 21.69 17.42
CA THR A 235 9.39 21.84 18.36
C THR A 235 8.52 23.04 18.01
N PHE A 236 9.12 24.15 17.59
CA PHE A 236 8.38 25.34 17.15
C PHE A 236 7.49 25.04 15.94
N PHE A 237 8.03 24.43 14.88
CA PHE A 237 7.23 24.10 13.69
C PHE A 237 6.23 22.97 13.94
N ASN A 238 6.54 22.00 14.80
CA ASN A 238 5.55 20.98 15.20
C ASN A 238 4.34 21.59 15.91
N GLU A 239 4.54 22.65 16.70
CA GLU A 239 3.43 23.32 17.38
C GLU A 239 2.61 24.19 16.42
N LEU A 240 3.28 24.88 15.49
CA LEU A 240 2.59 25.61 14.40
C LEU A 240 1.78 24.66 13.50
N ASP A 241 2.32 23.49 13.18
CA ASP A 241 1.63 22.46 12.40
C ASP A 241 0.34 21.98 13.08
N LYS A 242 0.38 21.76 14.40
CA LYS A 242 -0.82 21.35 15.15
C LYS A 242 -1.89 22.43 15.14
N GLN A 243 -1.51 23.68 15.40
CA GLN A 243 -2.44 24.82 15.37
C GLN A 243 -3.13 24.93 14.01
N HIS A 244 -2.35 24.86 12.94
CA HIS A 244 -2.88 24.90 11.59
C HIS A 244 -3.78 23.68 11.26
N ASN A 245 -3.42 22.47 11.72
CA ASN A 245 -4.23 21.28 11.48
C ASN A 245 -5.55 21.27 12.28
N GLU A 246 -5.54 21.83 13.50
CA GLU A 246 -6.76 22.07 14.29
C GLU A 246 -7.68 23.09 13.60
N GLU A 247 -7.12 24.18 13.07
CA GLU A 247 -7.84 25.19 12.29
C GLU A 247 -8.46 24.63 11.01
N GLN A 248 -7.76 23.74 10.28
CA GLN A 248 -8.30 23.06 9.09
C GLN A 248 -9.41 22.04 9.40
N SER A 249 -9.51 21.57 10.64
CA SER A 249 -10.53 20.60 11.07
C SER A 249 -11.80 21.25 11.63
N GLY A 250 -11.77 22.57 11.88
CA GLY A 250 -12.92 23.36 12.29
C GLY A 250 -13.84 23.71 11.11
N ASP A 251 -15.14 23.77 11.38
CA ASP A 251 -16.24 24.07 10.44
C ASP A 251 -15.90 25.23 9.48
N GLU A 252 -16.11 25.04 8.16
CA GLU A 252 -15.69 25.88 7.02
C GLU A 252 -16.28 27.33 6.98
N LEU A 253 -16.75 27.88 8.10
CA LEU A 253 -17.53 29.12 8.17
C LEU A 253 -16.77 30.37 8.68
N LEU A 254 -15.47 30.29 8.98
CA LEU A 254 -14.67 31.39 9.56
C LEU A 254 -13.36 31.65 8.80
N ASP A 255 -13.45 31.80 7.48
CA ASP A 255 -12.32 31.94 6.55
C ASP A 255 -11.65 33.35 6.49
N LEU A 256 -11.69 34.14 7.58
CA LEU A 256 -11.24 35.55 7.56
C LEU A 256 -9.97 35.85 8.37
N VAL A 257 -9.38 34.91 9.10
CA VAL A 257 -8.16 35.16 9.91
C VAL A 257 -7.13 34.01 9.86
N THR A 258 -7.23 33.07 8.92
CA THR A 258 -6.24 31.98 8.80
C THR A 258 -5.03 32.43 7.96
N VAL A 259 -3.83 32.15 8.47
CA VAL A 259 -2.58 32.31 7.70
C VAL A 259 -2.70 31.43 6.44
N PRO A 260 -2.36 31.94 5.24
CA PRO A 260 -2.42 31.13 4.03
C PRO A 260 -1.55 29.87 4.20
N SER A 261 -2.16 28.70 4.06
CA SER A 261 -1.46 27.40 4.17
C SER A 261 -0.20 27.32 3.30
N GLY A 262 -0.20 27.99 2.14
CA GLY A 262 0.96 28.09 1.27
C GLY A 262 2.16 28.85 1.85
N GLU A 263 1.95 29.87 2.70
CA GLU A 263 3.03 30.66 3.28
C GLU A 263 3.80 29.86 4.33
N LEU A 264 3.10 29.21 5.26
CA LEU A 264 3.72 28.34 6.27
C LEU A 264 4.54 27.23 5.61
N ARG A 265 3.96 26.55 4.62
CA ARG A 265 4.60 25.44 3.92
C ARG A 265 5.83 25.90 3.10
N HIS A 266 5.79 27.09 2.52
CA HIS A 266 6.95 27.66 1.82
C HIS A 266 8.08 28.05 2.78
N VAL A 267 7.74 28.61 3.95
CA VAL A 267 8.69 28.94 5.02
C VAL A 267 9.37 27.69 5.55
N GLU A 268 8.60 26.63 5.81
CA GLU A 268 9.13 25.31 6.22
C GLU A 268 10.11 24.75 5.18
N GLY A 269 9.75 24.78 3.89
CA GLY A 269 10.62 24.34 2.81
C GLY A 269 11.94 25.11 2.77
N THR A 270 11.90 26.43 2.96
CA THR A 270 13.09 27.30 2.99
C THR A 270 13.97 26.99 4.21
N ILE A 271 13.38 26.79 5.38
CA ILE A 271 14.10 26.46 6.60
C ILE A 271 14.74 25.08 6.51
N ILE A 272 14.03 24.09 5.97
CA ILE A 272 14.57 22.76 5.71
C ILE A 272 15.79 22.89 4.78
N LEU A 273 15.71 23.68 3.71
CA LEU A 273 16.85 23.92 2.82
C LEU A 273 18.04 24.56 3.54
N HIS A 274 17.82 25.54 4.42
CA HIS A 274 18.88 26.15 5.23
C HIS A 274 19.54 25.14 6.17
N ILE A 275 18.75 24.30 6.86
CA ILE A 275 19.28 23.27 7.76
C ILE A 275 20.07 22.23 6.97
N VAL A 276 19.55 21.73 5.85
CA VAL A 276 20.27 20.75 5.01
C VAL A 276 21.55 21.33 4.44
N PHE A 277 21.54 22.61 4.05
CA PHE A 277 22.76 23.30 3.64
C PHE A 277 23.77 23.40 4.79
N ALA A 278 23.32 23.73 6.01
CA ALA A 278 24.17 23.75 7.20
C ALA A 278 24.76 22.36 7.52
N ILE A 279 23.97 21.28 7.40
CA ILE A 279 24.44 19.89 7.58
C ILE A 279 25.49 19.52 6.52
N LYS A 280 25.33 20.02 5.29
CA LYS A 280 26.32 19.81 4.23
C LYS A 280 27.67 20.44 4.57
N LEU A 281 27.67 21.57 5.28
CA LEU A 281 28.88 22.26 5.74
C LEU A 281 29.44 21.66 7.05
N ASP A 282 28.58 21.34 8.03
CA ASP A 282 28.94 20.73 9.31
C ASP A 282 28.25 19.37 9.49
N CYS A 283 29.02 18.29 9.30
CA CYS A 283 28.54 16.92 9.48
C CYS A 283 28.18 16.57 10.94
N GLU A 284 28.68 17.30 11.94
CA GLU A 284 28.29 17.08 13.35
C GLU A 284 26.84 17.48 13.58
N LEU A 285 26.35 18.53 12.92
CA LEU A 285 24.95 18.93 12.96
C LEU A 285 24.02 17.81 12.46
N GLY A 286 24.37 17.15 11.36
CA GLY A 286 23.61 16.02 10.82
C GLY A 286 23.63 14.79 11.73
N ARG A 287 24.79 14.48 12.32
CA ARG A 287 24.89 13.40 13.31
C ARG A 287 24.06 13.69 14.56
N GLU A 288 24.03 14.94 15.02
CA GLU A 288 23.25 15.35 16.18
C GLU A 288 21.74 15.30 15.88
N LEU A 289 21.30 15.68 14.68
CA LEU A 289 19.92 15.50 14.22
C LEU A 289 19.49 14.02 14.31
N LEU A 290 20.30 13.11 13.78
CA LEU A 290 19.99 11.67 13.83
C LEU A 290 19.95 11.13 15.26
N LYS A 291 20.89 11.56 16.12
CA LYS A 291 20.86 11.19 17.55
C LYS A 291 19.61 11.72 18.26
N HIS A 292 19.23 12.96 17.98
CA HIS A 292 18.06 13.60 18.56
C HIS A 292 16.76 12.84 18.25
N VAL A 293 16.59 12.46 16.98
CA VAL A 293 15.41 11.68 16.55
C VAL A 293 15.46 10.24 17.08
N LYS A 294 16.64 9.61 17.13
CA LYS A 294 16.82 8.26 17.72
C LYS A 294 16.52 8.23 19.22
N ALA A 295 16.93 9.24 19.98
CA ALA A 295 16.64 9.33 21.41
C ALA A 295 15.12 9.38 21.70
N GLY A 296 14.35 10.04 20.83
CA GLY A 296 12.88 10.06 20.89
C GLY A 296 12.22 8.70 20.62
N GLN A 297 12.92 7.72 20.03
CA GLN A 297 12.37 6.36 19.87
C GLN A 297 12.38 5.57 21.19
N GLN A 298 13.20 5.94 22.18
CA GLN A 298 13.36 5.21 23.44
C GLN A 298 12.62 5.85 24.62
N GLY A 299 12.14 7.10 24.48
CA GLY A 299 11.41 7.84 25.51
C GLY A 299 9.92 8.08 25.19
N ASP A 300 9.24 8.81 26.08
CA ASP A 300 7.81 9.15 25.97
C ASP A 300 7.50 10.27 24.96
N SER A 301 8.49 11.05 24.52
CA SER A 301 8.30 12.14 23.57
C SER A 301 8.45 11.66 22.11
N ASN A 302 7.35 11.70 21.36
CA ASN A 302 7.37 11.38 19.93
C ASN A 302 8.04 12.52 19.15
N ASN A 303 9.35 12.42 18.91
CA ASN A 303 10.13 13.46 18.23
C ASN A 303 9.93 13.46 16.69
N LEU A 304 9.10 12.56 16.16
CA LEU A 304 8.71 12.53 14.75
C LEU A 304 7.42 13.32 14.55
N CYS A 305 7.47 14.28 13.63
CA CYS A 305 6.37 15.10 13.16
C CYS A 305 6.51 15.30 11.63
N PRO A 306 5.48 15.82 10.94
CA PRO A 306 5.57 16.10 9.51
C PRO A 306 6.82 16.92 9.14
N PHE A 307 7.09 18.01 9.85
CA PHE A 307 8.30 18.82 9.64
C PHE A 307 9.62 18.05 9.79
N SER A 308 9.79 17.25 10.85
CA SER A 308 11.04 16.52 11.07
C SER A 308 11.23 15.37 10.08
N ILE A 309 10.14 14.73 9.63
CA ILE A 309 10.16 13.74 8.54
C ILE A 309 10.55 14.40 7.22
N ALA A 310 9.96 15.55 6.88
CA ALA A 310 10.30 16.35 5.70
C ALA A 310 11.79 16.75 5.71
N LEU A 311 12.30 17.21 6.86
CA LEU A 311 13.72 17.52 7.04
C LEU A 311 14.61 16.29 6.80
N LEU A 312 14.29 15.14 7.40
CA LEU A 312 15.04 13.89 7.21
C LEU A 312 15.05 13.48 5.74
N LEU A 313 13.91 13.51 5.06
CA LEU A 313 13.81 13.18 3.63
C LEU A 313 14.63 14.16 2.78
N SER A 314 14.69 15.45 3.12
CA SER A 314 15.56 16.42 2.45
C SER A 314 17.06 16.14 2.64
N VAL A 315 17.44 15.61 3.81
CA VAL A 315 18.83 15.23 4.15
C VAL A 315 19.30 14.03 3.32
N THR A 316 18.39 13.20 2.77
CA THR A 316 18.75 12.05 1.91
C THR A 316 19.60 12.45 0.70
N ARG A 317 19.46 13.69 0.21
CA ARG A 317 20.30 14.27 -0.86
C ARG A 317 21.80 14.33 -0.49
N ILE A 318 22.14 14.16 0.79
CA ILE A 318 23.51 14.04 1.26
C ILE A 318 23.84 12.55 1.41
N GLN A 319 24.59 12.00 0.45
CA GLN A 319 24.95 10.57 0.35
C GLN A 319 25.38 9.90 1.67
N ARG A 320 26.10 10.63 2.53
CA ARG A 320 26.63 10.10 3.81
C ARG A 320 25.55 9.77 4.84
N PHE A 321 24.40 10.44 4.75
CA PHE A 321 23.29 10.32 5.69
C PHE A 321 22.10 9.55 5.10
N GLU A 322 22.07 9.32 3.79
CA GLU A 322 21.00 8.65 3.06
C GLU A 322 20.58 7.31 3.71
N GLU A 323 21.51 6.35 3.81
CA GLU A 323 21.22 5.03 4.40
C GLU A 323 20.77 5.14 5.87
N GLN A 324 21.43 6.00 6.65
CA GLN A 324 21.11 6.19 8.07
C GLN A 324 19.71 6.78 8.28
N VAL A 325 19.29 7.68 7.40
CA VAL A 325 17.95 8.27 7.41
C VAL A 325 16.90 7.23 7.04
N PHE A 326 17.12 6.47 5.96
CA PHE A 326 16.17 5.44 5.56
C PHE A 326 16.03 4.33 6.59
N ASP A 327 17.12 3.90 7.21
CA ASP A 327 17.09 2.93 8.31
C ASP A 327 16.31 3.45 9.52
N LEU A 328 16.46 4.73 9.84
CA LEU A 328 15.74 5.38 10.92
C LEU A 328 14.23 5.42 10.65
N LEU A 329 13.82 5.93 9.48
CA LEU A 329 12.42 6.04 9.08
C LEU A 329 11.76 4.66 8.99
N LYS A 330 12.43 3.69 8.35
CA LYS A 330 11.99 2.30 8.24
C LYS A 330 11.73 1.68 9.61
N THR A 331 12.69 1.81 10.53
CA THR A 331 12.57 1.24 11.88
C THR A 331 11.43 1.91 12.66
N SER A 332 11.28 3.23 12.53
CA SER A 332 10.16 3.98 13.14
C SER A 332 8.80 3.51 12.63
N ILE A 333 8.64 3.32 11.31
CA ILE A 333 7.38 2.88 10.70
C ILE A 333 6.99 1.50 11.21
N VAL A 334 7.92 0.54 11.18
CA VAL A 334 7.65 -0.83 11.64
C VAL A 334 7.35 -0.86 13.12
N LYS A 335 8.08 -0.09 13.93
CA LYS A 335 7.81 0.03 15.37
C LYS A 335 6.42 0.61 15.62
N ASN A 336 6.05 1.69 14.92
CA ASN A 336 4.73 2.32 15.07
C ASN A 336 3.59 1.35 14.76
N PHE A 337 3.68 0.56 13.68
CA PHE A 337 2.67 -0.45 13.38
C PHE A 337 2.61 -1.58 14.41
N LYS A 338 3.77 -2.02 14.94
CA LYS A 338 3.81 -3.01 16.03
C LYS A 338 3.19 -2.46 17.32
N ASP A 339 3.49 -1.22 17.68
CA ASP A 339 2.97 -0.57 18.89
C ASP A 339 1.44 -0.37 18.77
N LEU A 340 0.95 0.08 17.62
CA LEU A 340 -0.50 0.20 17.35
C LEU A 340 -1.21 -1.17 17.40
N GLN A 341 -0.60 -2.21 16.85
CA GLN A 341 -1.14 -3.56 16.93
C GLN A 341 -1.19 -4.08 18.38
N LEU A 342 -0.18 -3.76 19.18
CA LEU A 342 -0.10 -4.14 20.59
C LEU A 342 -1.17 -3.38 21.41
N LEU A 343 -1.37 -2.08 21.15
CA LEU A 343 -2.46 -1.28 21.73
C LEU A 343 -3.83 -1.83 21.36
N GLN A 344 -4.05 -2.24 20.11
CA GLN A 344 -5.31 -2.86 19.69
C GLN A 344 -5.54 -4.23 20.35
N GLY A 345 -4.47 -4.96 20.67
CA GLY A 345 -4.54 -6.28 21.31
C GLY A 345 -4.89 -6.27 22.81
N SER A 346 -4.82 -5.12 23.50
CA SER A 346 -5.00 -5.08 24.96
C SER A 346 -5.78 -3.85 25.44
N LYS A 347 -6.93 -4.09 26.09
CA LYS A 347 -7.72 -3.02 26.71
C LYS A 347 -6.98 -2.34 27.88
N PHE A 348 -6.16 -3.11 28.61
CA PHE A 348 -5.30 -2.57 29.68
C PHE A 348 -4.39 -1.47 29.15
N LEU A 349 -3.76 -1.67 28.00
CA LEU A 349 -2.86 -0.68 27.42
C LEU A 349 -3.59 0.50 26.81
N GLN A 350 -4.77 0.29 26.20
CA GLN A 350 -5.61 1.40 25.73
C GLN A 350 -6.02 2.36 26.85
N ASN A 351 -6.16 1.87 28.09
CA ASN A 351 -6.51 2.69 29.24
C ASN A 351 -5.30 3.47 29.80
N LEU A 352 -4.07 2.97 29.59
CA LEU A 352 -2.85 3.58 30.12
C LEU A 352 -2.17 4.51 29.12
N VAL A 353 -2.23 4.18 27.83
CA VAL A 353 -1.52 4.90 26.77
C VAL A 353 -2.54 5.58 25.85
N PRO A 354 -2.53 6.93 25.76
CA PRO A 354 -3.38 7.64 24.82
C PRO A 354 -3.05 7.24 23.38
N HIS A 355 -4.03 7.33 22.48
CA HIS A 355 -3.81 7.05 21.07
C HIS A 355 -2.72 7.97 20.52
N ARG A 356 -1.62 7.37 20.06
CA ARG A 356 -0.51 8.11 19.44
C ARG A 356 -0.82 8.37 17.96
N SER A 357 -0.42 9.54 17.48
CA SER A 357 -0.45 9.84 16.05
C SER A 357 0.42 8.86 15.27
N CYS A 358 -0.09 8.40 14.13
CA CYS A 358 0.51 7.34 13.35
C CYS A 358 1.62 7.92 12.45
N VAL A 359 2.83 7.34 12.47
CA VAL A 359 3.93 7.80 11.60
C VAL A 359 3.53 7.68 10.12
N SER A 360 2.70 6.68 9.78
CA SER A 360 2.19 6.52 8.42
C SER A 360 1.33 7.69 7.95
N THR A 361 0.48 8.25 8.80
CA THR A 361 -0.35 9.41 8.45
C THR A 361 0.50 10.66 8.35
N MET A 362 1.51 10.82 9.22
CA MET A 362 2.47 11.93 9.13
C MET A 362 3.26 11.92 7.82
N ILE A 363 3.72 10.75 7.34
CA ILE A 363 4.45 10.67 6.07
C ILE A 363 3.52 11.01 4.89
N LEU A 364 2.28 10.52 4.90
CA LEU A 364 1.30 10.88 3.87
C LEU A 364 0.92 12.36 3.91
N GLU A 365 0.90 12.97 5.10
CA GLU A 365 0.76 14.42 5.27
C GLU A 365 1.95 15.18 4.68
N VAL A 366 3.19 14.70 4.85
CA VAL A 366 4.37 15.27 4.18
C VAL A 366 4.23 15.21 2.65
N VAL A 367 3.72 14.09 2.10
CA VAL A 367 3.42 13.98 0.67
C VAL A 367 2.39 15.03 0.25
N LYS A 368 1.30 15.21 1.00
CA LYS A 368 0.30 16.26 0.73
C LYS A 368 0.89 17.68 0.82
N ASN A 369 1.73 17.94 1.81
CA ASN A 369 2.36 19.24 2.03
C ASN A 369 3.40 19.58 0.95
N SER A 370 3.99 18.57 0.31
CA SER A 370 5.05 18.75 -0.70
C SER A 370 4.61 19.47 -1.99
N VAL A 371 3.30 19.64 -2.22
CA VAL A 371 2.72 20.42 -3.33
C VAL A 371 3.32 21.83 -3.43
N HIS A 372 3.74 22.40 -2.30
CA HIS A 372 4.27 23.78 -2.19
C HIS A 372 5.75 23.90 -2.62
N SER A 373 6.14 23.25 -3.72
CA SER A 373 7.49 23.27 -4.32
C SER A 373 8.58 22.67 -3.43
N TRP A 374 8.30 21.57 -2.76
CA TRP A 374 9.29 20.82 -1.96
C TRP A 374 10.08 19.80 -2.80
N ASP A 375 10.69 20.27 -3.90
CA ASP A 375 11.44 19.40 -4.84
C ASP A 375 12.59 18.65 -4.16
N HIS A 376 13.10 19.20 -3.08
CA HIS A 376 14.18 18.62 -2.30
C HIS A 376 13.79 17.36 -1.51
N ILE A 377 12.49 17.04 -1.40
CA ILE A 377 11.96 15.89 -0.65
C ILE A 377 11.50 14.77 -1.59
N THR A 378 11.12 15.08 -2.83
CA THR A 378 10.48 14.13 -3.76
C THR A 378 11.36 12.91 -4.05
N GLN A 379 12.67 13.10 -4.28
CA GLN A 379 13.61 12.00 -4.47
C GLN A 379 13.64 11.06 -3.26
N GLY A 380 13.73 11.62 -2.05
CA GLY A 380 13.73 10.84 -0.81
C GLY A 380 12.41 10.10 -0.57
N LEU A 381 11.27 10.68 -0.94
CA LEU A 381 9.96 10.03 -0.87
C LEU A 381 9.84 8.83 -1.80
N VAL A 382 10.28 8.99 -3.06
CA VAL A 382 10.26 7.91 -4.05
C VAL A 382 11.14 6.76 -3.60
N GLU A 383 12.37 7.06 -3.19
CA GLU A 383 13.31 6.03 -2.72
C GLU A 383 12.79 5.33 -1.46
N LEU A 384 12.26 6.08 -0.47
CA LEU A 384 11.62 5.48 0.70
C LEU A 384 10.46 4.56 0.31
N GLY A 385 9.59 5.01 -0.61
CA GLY A 385 8.45 4.24 -1.09
C GLY A 385 8.88 2.88 -1.67
N PHE A 386 9.91 2.88 -2.53
CA PHE A 386 10.48 1.65 -3.09
C PHE A 386 11.19 0.79 -2.05
N ILE A 387 11.97 1.37 -1.13
CA ILE A 387 12.63 0.63 -0.03
C ILE A 387 11.58 -0.13 0.80
N LEU A 388 10.45 0.51 1.12
CA LEU A 388 9.38 -0.11 1.90
C LEU A 388 8.71 -1.27 1.13
N MET A 389 8.44 -1.09 -0.17
CA MET A 389 7.88 -2.17 -1.00
C MET A 389 8.88 -3.32 -1.21
N ASP A 390 10.14 -3.02 -1.46
CA ASP A 390 11.18 -4.00 -1.74
C ASP A 390 11.50 -4.89 -0.52
N LEU A 391 11.55 -4.31 0.67
CA LEU A 391 11.91 -5.02 1.90
C LEU A 391 10.72 -5.73 2.57
N TYR A 392 9.54 -5.11 2.55
CA TYR A 392 8.34 -5.58 3.27
C TYR A 392 7.26 -6.15 2.36
N GLY A 393 7.49 -6.19 1.05
CA GLY A 393 6.63 -6.88 0.10
C GLY A 393 6.53 -8.39 0.36
N PRO A 394 5.54 -9.07 -0.25
CA PRO A 394 5.38 -10.52 -0.11
C PRO A 394 6.65 -11.24 -0.59
N LYS A 395 7.25 -12.06 0.26
CA LYS A 395 8.41 -12.90 -0.10
C LYS A 395 7.93 -14.30 -0.42
N LYS A 396 8.60 -14.99 -1.37
CA LYS A 396 8.29 -16.40 -1.65
C LYS A 396 8.42 -17.19 -0.35
N ILE A 397 7.37 -17.93 0.01
CA ILE A 397 7.45 -18.98 1.02
C ILE A 397 8.26 -20.09 0.36
N LEU A 398 9.54 -20.21 0.73
CA LEU A 398 10.38 -21.30 0.27
C LEU A 398 9.82 -22.59 0.88
N ASP A 399 9.52 -23.54 0.01
CA ASP A 399 9.04 -24.90 0.27
C ASP A 399 7.60 -25.06 0.78
N GLY A 400 6.85 -25.91 0.07
CA GLY A 400 5.46 -26.32 0.32
C GLY A 400 5.21 -27.07 1.63
N LYS A 401 5.84 -26.67 2.73
CA LYS A 401 5.31 -26.90 4.06
C LYS A 401 4.33 -25.78 4.37
N THR A 402 3.06 -26.14 4.37
CA THR A 402 2.02 -25.43 5.11
C THR A 402 2.54 -25.14 6.51
N VAL A 403 3.02 -23.92 6.74
CA VAL A 403 3.21 -23.42 8.10
C VAL A 403 1.83 -23.44 8.70
N GLU A 404 1.63 -24.41 9.59
CA GLU A 404 0.60 -24.40 10.61
C GLU A 404 0.46 -22.96 11.11
N THR A 405 -0.68 -22.36 10.79
CA THR A 405 -1.56 -21.65 11.72
C THR A 405 -0.88 -20.99 12.93
N SER A 406 0.21 -20.25 12.71
CA SER A 406 0.87 -19.46 13.74
C SER A 406 0.95 -18.01 13.25
N SER A 407 -0.04 -17.26 13.70
CA SER A 407 -0.10 -15.79 13.67
C SER A 407 -0.23 -15.13 12.29
N SER A 408 -1.48 -15.03 11.81
CA SER A 408 -1.91 -13.97 10.88
C SER A 408 -1.52 -12.56 11.37
N LEU A 409 -1.26 -12.40 12.68
CA LEU A 409 -0.85 -11.15 13.30
C LEU A 409 0.58 -10.71 12.93
N SER A 410 1.55 -11.60 12.73
CA SER A 410 2.96 -11.21 12.49
C SER A 410 3.22 -10.65 11.09
N LYS A 411 2.36 -10.98 10.11
CA LYS A 411 2.45 -10.47 8.73
C LYS A 411 1.78 -9.09 8.55
N MET A 412 0.94 -8.66 9.50
CA MET A 412 0.21 -7.39 9.40
C MET A 412 1.14 -6.16 9.36
N PRO A 413 2.17 -6.02 10.23
CA PRO A 413 3.07 -4.87 10.16
C PRO A 413 3.82 -4.76 8.83
N ASN A 414 4.27 -5.88 8.28
CA ASN A 414 4.95 -5.91 6.98
C ASN A 414 4.00 -5.51 5.85
N GLN A 415 2.76 -6.02 5.86
CA GLN A 415 1.75 -5.66 4.86
C GLN A 415 1.39 -4.17 4.94
N TYR A 416 1.17 -3.62 6.15
CA TYR A 416 0.91 -2.19 6.31
C TYR A 416 2.10 -1.33 5.89
N THR A 417 3.32 -1.78 6.17
CA THR A 417 4.56 -1.09 5.75
C THR A 417 4.71 -1.09 4.22
N CYS A 418 4.48 -2.23 3.57
CA CYS A 418 4.48 -2.32 2.11
C CYS A 418 3.37 -1.47 1.48
N LYS A 419 2.15 -1.49 2.06
CA LYS A 419 1.02 -0.68 1.61
C LYS A 419 1.31 0.82 1.75
N LEU A 420 1.98 1.22 2.84
CA LEU A 420 2.44 2.59 3.01
C LEU A 420 3.43 2.98 1.91
N GLY A 421 4.39 2.11 1.58
CA GLY A 421 5.31 2.33 0.45
C GLY A 421 4.59 2.57 -0.86
N ALA A 422 3.60 1.72 -1.18
CA ALA A 422 2.76 1.88 -2.38
C ALA A 422 1.93 3.18 -2.35
N ASN A 423 1.37 3.53 -1.19
CA ASN A 423 0.60 4.77 -1.04
C ASN A 423 1.48 6.01 -1.19
N ILE A 424 2.71 6.01 -0.64
CA ILE A 424 3.67 7.11 -0.84
C ILE A 424 3.94 7.30 -2.33
N LEU A 425 4.28 6.23 -3.05
CA LEU A 425 4.56 6.30 -4.49
C LEU A 425 3.32 6.77 -5.29
N LEU A 426 2.14 6.23 -4.98
CA LEU A 426 0.91 6.59 -5.67
C LEU A 426 0.53 8.06 -5.43
N GLU A 427 0.54 8.53 -4.19
CA GLU A 427 0.20 9.92 -3.89
C GLU A 427 1.25 10.91 -4.42
N THR A 428 2.53 10.55 -4.35
CA THR A 428 3.61 11.38 -4.92
C THR A 428 3.49 11.48 -6.44
N PHE A 429 3.11 10.39 -7.12
CA PHE A 429 2.82 10.36 -8.57
C PHE A 429 1.65 11.28 -8.96
N LYS A 430 0.59 11.31 -8.13
CA LYS A 430 -0.58 12.18 -8.39
C LYS A 430 -0.19 13.65 -8.33
N ILE A 431 0.60 14.04 -7.33
CA ILE A 431 0.96 15.43 -7.04
C ILE A 431 2.03 15.96 -8.01
N HIS A 432 3.13 15.23 -8.20
CA HIS A 432 4.34 15.76 -8.83
C HIS A 432 4.51 15.25 -10.26
N GLU A 433 4.36 16.14 -11.25
CA GLU A 433 4.40 15.75 -12.67
C GLU A 433 5.79 15.29 -13.13
N MET A 434 6.85 15.97 -12.67
CA MET A 434 8.24 15.73 -13.14
C MET A 434 8.78 14.34 -12.81
N ILE A 435 8.27 13.69 -11.77
CA ILE A 435 8.74 12.37 -11.31
C ILE A 435 7.84 11.21 -11.78
N ARG A 436 6.76 11.50 -12.51
CA ARG A 436 5.80 10.47 -12.96
C ARG A 436 6.48 9.39 -13.80
N GLN A 437 7.32 9.80 -14.75
CA GLN A 437 8.07 8.90 -15.60
C GLN A 437 9.06 8.05 -14.80
N GLU A 438 9.79 8.68 -13.87
CA GLU A 438 10.77 7.98 -13.00
C GLU A 438 10.10 6.90 -12.15
N ILE A 439 8.98 7.21 -11.48
CA ILE A 439 8.22 6.22 -10.69
C ILE A 439 7.76 5.06 -11.59
N LEU A 440 7.21 5.36 -12.77
CA LEU A 440 6.73 4.34 -13.69
C LEU A 440 7.86 3.44 -14.18
N GLU A 441 9.00 4.02 -14.56
CA GLU A 441 10.19 3.27 -15.00
C GLU A 441 10.70 2.34 -13.90
N GLN A 442 10.81 2.84 -12.67
CA GLN A 442 11.25 2.04 -11.55
C GLN A 442 10.29 0.90 -11.18
N VAL A 443 8.96 1.10 -11.33
CA VAL A 443 7.97 0.03 -11.15
C VAL A 443 8.11 -1.02 -12.26
N LEU A 444 8.15 -0.61 -13.53
CA LEU A 444 8.26 -1.52 -14.67
C LEU A 444 9.58 -2.32 -14.64
N ASN A 445 10.69 -1.68 -14.32
CA ASN A 445 11.99 -2.33 -14.19
C ASN A 445 11.95 -3.45 -13.14
N ARG A 446 11.28 -3.23 -12.00
CA ARG A 446 11.11 -4.28 -10.96
C ARG A 446 10.18 -5.41 -11.41
N VAL A 447 9.14 -5.10 -12.19
CA VAL A 447 8.24 -6.11 -12.78
C VAL A 447 8.98 -7.01 -13.76
N VAL A 448 9.86 -6.44 -14.61
CA VAL A 448 10.58 -7.20 -15.64
C VAL A 448 11.77 -7.98 -15.07
N THR A 449 12.54 -7.38 -14.17
CA THR A 449 13.81 -7.97 -13.71
C THR A 449 13.66 -8.99 -12.59
N ARG A 450 12.56 -8.95 -11.80
CA ARG A 450 12.40 -9.79 -10.61
C ARG A 450 11.52 -11.02 -10.85
N ALA A 451 11.95 -11.93 -11.74
CA ALA A 451 11.22 -13.16 -12.04
C ALA A 451 11.11 -14.14 -10.84
N SER A 452 12.01 -14.07 -9.86
CA SER A 452 12.09 -15.04 -8.75
C SER A 452 11.37 -14.60 -7.48
N SER A 453 10.93 -13.35 -7.32
CA SER A 453 10.17 -12.87 -6.15
C SER A 453 8.73 -12.51 -6.54
N PRO A 454 7.76 -12.57 -5.61
CA PRO A 454 6.38 -12.18 -5.90
C PRO A 454 6.33 -10.67 -6.21
N ILE A 455 5.78 -10.30 -7.36
CA ILE A 455 5.70 -8.91 -7.83
C ILE A 455 4.28 -8.33 -7.81
N SER A 456 3.29 -9.06 -7.26
CA SER A 456 1.88 -8.66 -7.27
C SER A 456 1.65 -7.24 -6.76
N HIS A 457 2.28 -6.89 -5.63
CA HIS A 457 2.21 -5.54 -5.04
C HIS A 457 2.73 -4.41 -5.96
N PHE A 458 3.70 -4.68 -6.85
CA PHE A 458 4.14 -3.71 -7.86
C PHE A 458 3.14 -3.62 -9.02
N LEU A 459 2.51 -4.73 -9.40
CA LEU A 459 1.44 -4.76 -10.40
C LEU A 459 0.19 -4.04 -9.91
N ASP A 460 -0.13 -4.14 -8.62
CA ASP A 460 -1.23 -3.40 -7.99
C ASP A 460 -0.96 -1.89 -8.03
N LEU A 461 0.27 -1.47 -7.69
CA LEU A 461 0.69 -0.06 -7.81
C LEU A 461 0.61 0.42 -9.26
N LEU A 462 1.12 -0.37 -10.22
CA LEU A 462 1.03 -0.07 -11.66
C LEU A 462 -0.42 0.10 -12.11
N SER A 463 -1.30 -0.82 -11.70
CA SER A 463 -2.73 -0.77 -12.01
C SER A 463 -3.37 0.50 -11.43
N ASN A 464 -3.04 0.88 -10.20
CA ASN A 464 -3.56 2.10 -9.57
C ASN A 464 -3.07 3.38 -10.27
N ILE A 465 -1.78 3.43 -10.65
CA ILE A 465 -1.19 4.53 -11.41
C ILE A 465 -1.90 4.68 -12.77
N ILE A 466 -2.07 3.57 -13.50
CA ILE A 466 -2.73 3.57 -14.81
C ILE A 466 -4.20 3.93 -14.72
N THR A 467 -4.90 3.44 -13.71
CA THR A 467 -6.34 3.73 -13.50
C THR A 467 -6.56 5.19 -13.12
N TYR A 468 -5.63 5.81 -12.39
CA TYR A 468 -5.75 7.21 -11.98
C TYR A 468 -5.75 8.19 -13.16
N ALA A 469 -4.78 8.07 -14.08
CA ALA A 469 -4.64 9.02 -15.19
C ALA A 469 -4.11 8.33 -16.48
N PRO A 470 -4.94 7.53 -17.18
CA PRO A 470 -4.50 6.80 -18.37
C PRO A 470 -4.08 7.73 -19.52
N LEU A 471 -4.66 8.93 -19.62
CA LEU A 471 -4.31 9.92 -20.64
C LEU A 471 -2.93 10.54 -20.39
N VAL A 472 -2.57 10.79 -19.13
CA VAL A 472 -1.26 11.36 -18.76
C VAL A 472 -0.13 10.39 -19.10
N LEU A 473 -0.39 9.09 -18.98
CA LEU A 473 0.58 8.04 -19.30
C LEU A 473 0.75 7.77 -20.80
N GLN A 474 0.01 8.45 -21.67
CA GLN A 474 0.23 8.37 -23.11
C GLN A 474 1.61 8.89 -23.50
N SER A 475 2.13 9.92 -22.82
CA SER A 475 3.49 10.42 -23.02
C SER A 475 4.56 9.40 -22.62
N CYS A 476 4.25 8.54 -21.65
CA CYS A 476 5.12 7.47 -21.14
C CYS A 476 4.87 6.11 -21.83
N SER A 477 4.10 6.09 -22.92
CA SER A 477 3.66 4.87 -23.60
C SER A 477 4.81 4.06 -24.21
N SER A 478 5.92 4.69 -24.58
CA SER A 478 7.11 4.03 -25.12
C SER A 478 7.66 2.99 -24.13
N LYS A 479 7.81 3.36 -22.85
CA LYS A 479 8.36 2.47 -21.83
C LYS A 479 7.45 1.28 -21.52
N VAL A 480 6.15 1.52 -21.48
CA VAL A 480 5.15 0.45 -21.32
C VAL A 480 5.21 -0.49 -22.53
N THR A 481 5.38 0.05 -23.74
CA THR A 481 5.48 -0.75 -24.97
C THR A 481 6.77 -1.59 -25.01
N GLU A 482 7.91 -1.04 -24.60
CA GLU A 482 9.18 -1.78 -24.43
C GLU A 482 9.03 -2.97 -23.48
N THR A 483 8.16 -2.85 -22.47
CA THR A 483 7.89 -3.95 -21.53
C THR A 483 7.29 -5.17 -22.23
N PHE A 484 6.57 -4.97 -23.35
CA PHE A 484 5.98 -6.07 -24.11
C PHE A 484 7.03 -7.00 -24.72
N ASP A 485 8.18 -6.48 -25.14
CA ASP A 485 9.26 -7.31 -25.71
C ASP A 485 9.78 -8.36 -24.72
N PHE A 486 9.60 -8.12 -23.41
CA PHE A 486 10.00 -9.06 -22.37
C PHE A 486 8.92 -10.09 -22.01
N LEU A 487 7.68 -9.98 -22.51
CA LEU A 487 6.54 -10.83 -22.13
C LEU A 487 6.80 -12.34 -22.26
N SER A 488 7.56 -12.75 -23.28
CA SER A 488 7.90 -14.17 -23.50
C SER A 488 8.84 -14.75 -22.44
N PHE A 489 9.56 -13.90 -21.70
CA PHE A 489 10.51 -14.30 -20.66
C PHE A 489 9.93 -14.19 -19.25
N LEU A 490 8.76 -13.55 -19.10
CA LEU A 490 8.12 -13.35 -17.81
C LEU A 490 7.26 -14.56 -17.43
N PRO A 491 7.15 -14.88 -16.13
CA PRO A 491 6.20 -15.88 -15.64
C PRO A 491 4.76 -15.53 -16.05
N LEU A 492 3.95 -16.54 -16.34
CA LEU A 492 2.55 -16.37 -16.76
C LEU A 492 1.74 -15.46 -15.81
N GLN A 493 1.93 -15.61 -14.50
CA GLN A 493 1.22 -14.79 -13.49
C GLN A 493 1.58 -13.30 -13.62
N THR A 494 2.85 -13.00 -13.88
CA THR A 494 3.34 -11.63 -14.14
C THR A 494 2.70 -11.08 -15.40
N VAL A 495 2.67 -11.86 -16.48
CA VAL A 495 2.07 -11.45 -17.75
C VAL A 495 0.59 -11.15 -17.58
N GLN A 496 -0.17 -12.04 -16.93
CA GLN A 496 -1.60 -11.82 -16.69
C GLN A 496 -1.85 -10.55 -15.88
N GLY A 497 -1.09 -10.31 -14.81
CA GLY A 497 -1.23 -9.11 -13.99
C GLY A 497 -0.82 -7.84 -14.73
N LEU A 498 0.27 -7.88 -15.51
CA LEU A 498 0.70 -6.76 -16.34
C LEU A 498 -0.36 -6.41 -17.39
N LEU A 499 -0.85 -7.40 -18.14
CA LEU A 499 -1.86 -7.19 -19.17
C LEU A 499 -3.19 -6.68 -18.62
N LYS A 500 -3.60 -7.16 -17.43
CA LYS A 500 -4.77 -6.60 -16.72
C LYS A 500 -4.54 -5.15 -16.30
N ALA A 501 -3.35 -4.81 -15.77
CA ALA A 501 -3.02 -3.46 -15.34
C ALA A 501 -2.95 -2.45 -16.51
N VAL A 502 -2.38 -2.83 -17.67
CA VAL A 502 -2.27 -1.95 -18.85
C VAL A 502 -3.55 -1.86 -19.68
N GLN A 503 -4.58 -2.63 -19.33
CA GLN A 503 -5.84 -2.67 -20.08
C GLN A 503 -6.46 -1.28 -20.35
N PRO A 504 -6.49 -0.32 -19.40
CA PRO A 504 -7.00 1.03 -19.68
C PRO A 504 -6.20 1.75 -20.78
N LEU A 505 -4.88 1.54 -20.86
CA LEU A 505 -4.03 2.15 -21.90
C LEU A 505 -4.29 1.54 -23.28
N LEU A 506 -4.50 0.23 -23.35
CA LEU A 506 -4.81 -0.47 -24.60
C LEU A 506 -6.13 0.00 -25.24
N LYS A 507 -7.08 0.47 -24.42
CA LYS A 507 -8.34 1.05 -24.92
C LYS A 507 -8.16 2.45 -25.53
N VAL A 508 -7.11 3.17 -25.13
CA VAL A 508 -6.85 4.54 -25.56
C VAL A 508 -5.86 4.58 -26.74
N SER A 509 -4.79 3.78 -26.69
CA SER A 509 -3.69 3.82 -27.67
C SER A 509 -3.75 2.65 -28.68
N MET A 510 -4.07 2.98 -29.94
CA MET A 510 -4.03 2.03 -31.05
C MET A 510 -2.62 1.47 -31.29
N SER A 511 -1.59 2.32 -31.30
CA SER A 511 -0.21 1.91 -31.56
C SER A 511 0.34 0.94 -30.50
N MET A 512 0.01 1.16 -29.23
CA MET A 512 0.37 0.25 -28.14
C MET A 512 -0.33 -1.11 -28.31
N ARG A 513 -1.60 -1.09 -28.70
CA ARG A 513 -2.38 -2.31 -29.00
C ARG A 513 -1.76 -3.11 -30.14
N ASP A 514 -1.41 -2.45 -31.24
CA ASP A 514 -0.82 -3.09 -32.42
C ASP A 514 0.56 -3.68 -32.11
N SER A 515 1.36 -2.96 -31.32
CA SER A 515 2.65 -3.45 -30.82
C SER A 515 2.48 -4.71 -29.95
N LEU A 516 1.53 -4.70 -29.02
CA LEU A 516 1.20 -5.87 -28.20
C LEU A 516 0.77 -7.07 -29.07
N ILE A 517 -0.11 -6.85 -30.05
CA ILE A 517 -0.58 -7.92 -30.96
C ILE A 517 0.59 -8.54 -31.72
N LEU A 518 1.51 -7.72 -32.25
CA LEU A 518 2.69 -8.21 -32.95
C LEU A 518 3.58 -9.08 -32.05
N VAL A 519 3.79 -8.65 -30.81
CA VAL A 519 4.56 -9.41 -29.81
C VAL A 519 3.86 -10.73 -29.47
N LEU A 520 2.55 -10.71 -29.19
CA LEU A 520 1.80 -11.92 -28.87
C LEU A 520 1.78 -12.91 -30.04
N ARG A 521 1.63 -12.41 -31.29
CA ARG A 521 1.68 -13.23 -32.50
C ARG A 521 3.02 -13.93 -32.63
N LYS A 522 4.14 -13.24 -32.37
CA LYS A 522 5.48 -13.86 -32.35
C LYS A 522 5.61 -14.89 -31.22
N ALA A 523 5.10 -14.57 -30.03
CA ALA A 523 5.17 -15.43 -28.86
C ALA A 523 4.41 -16.77 -29.03
N MET A 524 3.37 -16.82 -29.88
CA MET A 524 2.67 -18.07 -30.24
C MET A 524 3.57 -19.09 -30.94
N PHE A 525 4.62 -18.64 -31.62
CA PHE A 525 5.60 -19.49 -32.33
C PHE A 525 6.89 -19.70 -31.53
N ALA A 526 6.96 -19.19 -30.29
CA ALA A 526 8.11 -19.39 -29.44
C ALA A 526 8.26 -20.88 -29.06
N SER A 527 9.50 -21.38 -29.01
CA SER A 527 9.78 -22.75 -28.59
C SER A 527 9.34 -23.01 -27.14
N GLN A 528 9.51 -22.01 -26.28
CA GLN A 528 9.18 -22.07 -24.86
C GLN A 528 7.67 -22.18 -24.63
N LEU A 529 7.26 -23.11 -23.77
CA LEU A 529 5.86 -23.36 -23.44
C LEU A 529 5.23 -22.18 -22.68
N ASP A 530 5.97 -21.57 -21.75
CA ASP A 530 5.47 -20.41 -20.98
C ASP A 530 5.25 -19.18 -21.85
N ALA A 531 6.09 -18.96 -22.87
CA ALA A 531 5.90 -17.88 -23.83
C ALA A 531 4.59 -18.05 -24.63
N ARG A 532 4.26 -19.29 -25.03
CA ARG A 532 3.01 -19.61 -25.74
C ARG A 532 1.79 -19.49 -24.82
N LYS A 533 1.90 -19.92 -23.57
CA LYS A 533 0.88 -19.66 -22.53
C LYS A 533 0.63 -18.16 -22.35
N SER A 534 1.68 -17.36 -22.23
CA SER A 534 1.60 -15.90 -22.13
C SER A 534 0.92 -15.28 -23.36
N ALA A 535 1.22 -15.79 -24.56
CA ALA A 535 0.57 -15.36 -25.80
C ALA A 535 -0.93 -15.65 -25.80
N VAL A 536 -1.33 -16.88 -25.43
CA VAL A 536 -2.74 -17.28 -25.33
C VAL A 536 -3.48 -16.44 -24.30
N ALA A 537 -2.90 -16.24 -23.11
CA ALA A 537 -3.48 -15.38 -22.08
C ALA A 537 -3.70 -13.94 -22.58
N GLY A 538 -2.74 -13.40 -23.35
CA GLY A 538 -2.87 -12.07 -23.94
C GLY A 538 -3.95 -11.97 -25.01
N PHE A 539 -4.00 -12.91 -25.96
CA PHE A 539 -5.05 -12.94 -26.97
C PHE A 539 -6.44 -13.12 -26.38
N LEU A 540 -6.60 -14.00 -25.40
CA LEU A 540 -7.86 -14.17 -24.66
C LEU A 540 -8.27 -12.88 -23.95
N LEU A 541 -7.34 -12.15 -23.33
CA LEU A 541 -7.64 -10.88 -22.69
C LEU A 541 -8.06 -9.80 -23.71
N LEU A 542 -7.43 -9.76 -24.88
CA LEU A 542 -7.84 -8.86 -25.96
C LEU A 542 -9.28 -9.17 -26.40
N LEU A 543 -9.59 -10.44 -26.70
CA LEU A 543 -10.94 -10.85 -27.12
C LEU A 543 -12.02 -10.58 -26.06
N LYS A 544 -11.68 -10.65 -24.76
CA LYS A 544 -12.62 -10.32 -23.65
C LYS A 544 -13.03 -8.85 -23.63
N ASN A 545 -12.22 -7.95 -24.17
CA ASN A 545 -12.34 -6.51 -23.93
C ASN A 545 -12.56 -5.68 -25.19
N PHE A 546 -12.10 -6.16 -26.35
CA PHE A 546 -12.39 -5.59 -27.66
C PHE A 546 -13.58 -6.35 -28.25
N LYS A 547 -14.77 -5.76 -28.10
CA LYS A 547 -16.00 -6.34 -28.66
C LYS A 547 -16.02 -6.09 -30.15
N VAL A 548 -16.50 -7.08 -30.88
CA VAL A 548 -16.98 -6.82 -32.24
C VAL A 548 -18.26 -6.00 -32.06
N LEU A 549 -18.25 -4.77 -32.56
CA LEU A 549 -19.45 -3.94 -32.62
C LEU A 549 -20.24 -4.47 -33.80
N GLY A 550 -21.47 -4.93 -33.58
CA GLY A 550 -22.27 -5.57 -34.63
C GLY A 550 -22.38 -4.67 -35.84
N SER A 551 -21.77 -5.07 -36.95
CA SER A 551 -22.24 -4.69 -38.27
C SER A 551 -23.57 -5.39 -38.47
N LEU A 552 -24.61 -4.64 -38.79
CA LEU A 552 -25.80 -5.22 -39.41
C LEU A 552 -25.34 -6.11 -40.58
N SER A 553 -25.99 -7.27 -40.72
CA SER A 553 -25.83 -8.20 -41.84
C SER A 553 -25.61 -7.43 -43.14
N SER A 554 -24.43 -7.58 -43.74
CA SER A 554 -24.22 -7.18 -45.12
C SER A 554 -23.49 -8.31 -45.82
N SER A 555 -24.23 -9.00 -46.67
CA SER A 555 -23.86 -10.15 -47.51
C SER A 555 -22.83 -9.83 -48.60
N GLN A 556 -21.92 -8.87 -48.37
CA GLN A 556 -20.88 -8.47 -49.33
C GLN A 556 -19.60 -8.02 -48.61
N CYS A 557 -18.81 -8.94 -48.04
CA CYS A 557 -17.42 -8.63 -47.72
C CYS A 557 -16.52 -9.87 -47.81
N SER A 558 -16.10 -10.20 -49.03
CA SER A 558 -15.15 -11.28 -49.33
C SER A 558 -13.76 -10.77 -49.78
N GLN A 559 -13.33 -9.58 -49.31
CA GLN A 559 -11.94 -9.14 -49.48
C GLN A 559 -11.39 -8.48 -48.21
N SER A 560 -10.37 -9.09 -47.62
CA SER A 560 -9.56 -8.51 -46.53
C SER A 560 -8.88 -7.23 -47.04
N ILE A 561 -9.34 -6.06 -46.59
CA ILE A 561 -8.79 -4.78 -47.02
C ILE A 561 -7.52 -4.48 -46.20
N GLY A 562 -6.35 -4.65 -46.82
CA GLY A 562 -5.10 -4.06 -46.35
C GLY A 562 -4.99 -2.62 -46.85
N VAL A 563 -5.23 -1.64 -45.98
CA VAL A 563 -5.03 -0.22 -46.32
C VAL A 563 -4.20 0.45 -45.24
N SER A 564 -2.95 0.78 -45.60
CA SER A 564 -1.92 1.39 -44.76
C SER A 564 -2.01 2.92 -44.65
N GLN A 565 -3.08 3.55 -45.11
CA GLN A 565 -3.23 5.02 -45.12
C GLN A 565 -4.67 5.48 -44.93
N VAL A 566 -5.19 5.48 -43.70
CA VAL A 566 -6.36 6.32 -43.32
C VAL A 566 -6.17 6.74 -41.86
N HIS A 567 -5.58 7.91 -41.63
CA HIS A 567 -5.37 8.43 -40.28
C HIS A 567 -6.44 9.43 -39.83
N VAL A 568 -7.38 9.81 -40.69
CA VAL A 568 -8.40 10.80 -40.36
C VAL A 568 -9.71 10.46 -41.10
N ASP A 569 -10.80 10.44 -40.34
CA ASP A 569 -12.22 10.43 -40.72
C ASP A 569 -13.03 9.10 -40.87
N ILE A 570 -14.16 9.09 -40.13
CA ILE A 570 -15.29 8.15 -40.08
C ILE A 570 -15.10 6.88 -39.19
N HIS A 571 -15.12 7.08 -37.86
CA HIS A 571 -14.78 6.07 -36.84
C HIS A 571 -15.85 5.05 -36.41
N SER A 572 -17.06 4.99 -36.96
CA SER A 572 -18.10 4.05 -36.48
C SER A 572 -18.30 2.79 -37.35
N ARG A 573 -18.41 2.93 -38.68
CA ARG A 573 -18.67 1.78 -39.58
C ARG A 573 -17.42 0.99 -39.95
N TYR A 574 -16.30 1.66 -40.20
CA TYR A 574 -15.04 0.99 -40.56
C TYR A 574 -14.37 0.28 -39.37
N ASN A 575 -14.57 0.80 -38.16
CA ASN A 575 -14.00 0.21 -36.95
C ASN A 575 -14.72 -1.09 -36.56
N SER A 576 -16.02 -1.24 -36.88
CA SER A 576 -16.79 -2.47 -36.61
C SER A 576 -16.27 -3.65 -37.44
N VAL A 577 -16.20 -3.51 -38.77
CA VAL A 577 -15.71 -4.57 -39.68
C VAL A 577 -14.21 -4.85 -39.47
N ALA A 578 -13.41 -3.82 -39.18
CA ALA A 578 -12.00 -4.00 -38.84
C ALA A 578 -11.81 -4.75 -37.50
N ASN A 579 -12.66 -4.49 -36.50
CA ASN A 579 -12.62 -5.21 -35.22
C ASN A 579 -13.14 -6.65 -35.37
N GLU A 580 -14.14 -6.89 -36.23
CA GLU A 580 -14.63 -8.24 -36.54
C GLU A 580 -13.55 -9.11 -37.18
N THR A 581 -13.00 -8.65 -38.31
CA THR A 581 -11.92 -9.34 -39.04
C THR A 581 -10.71 -9.56 -38.13
N PHE A 582 -10.36 -8.57 -37.30
CA PHE A 582 -9.33 -8.70 -36.28
C PHE A 582 -9.61 -9.78 -35.22
N CYS A 583 -10.84 -9.84 -34.68
CA CYS A 583 -11.21 -10.86 -33.71
C CYS A 583 -11.17 -12.26 -34.34
N LEU A 584 -11.59 -12.41 -35.59
CA LEU A 584 -11.50 -13.66 -36.34
C LEU A 584 -10.05 -14.07 -36.62
N GLU A 585 -9.16 -13.14 -36.97
CA GLU A 585 -7.73 -13.42 -37.10
C GLU A 585 -7.11 -13.95 -35.79
N ILE A 586 -7.50 -13.37 -34.65
CA ILE A 586 -7.07 -13.89 -33.34
C ILE A 586 -7.64 -15.28 -33.11
N MET A 587 -8.91 -15.52 -33.42
CA MET A 587 -9.54 -16.84 -33.28
C MET A 587 -8.84 -17.90 -34.13
N ASP A 588 -8.46 -17.59 -35.37
CA ASP A 588 -7.69 -18.48 -36.24
C ASP A 588 -6.28 -18.75 -35.69
N SER A 589 -5.64 -17.73 -35.13
CA SER A 589 -4.36 -17.88 -34.44
C SER A 589 -4.49 -18.78 -33.20
N LEU A 590 -5.56 -18.62 -32.41
CA LEU A 590 -5.86 -19.44 -31.24
C LEU A 590 -6.23 -20.89 -31.62
N ARG A 591 -6.87 -21.12 -32.77
CA ARG A 591 -7.19 -22.47 -33.25
C ARG A 591 -5.94 -23.33 -33.41
N ARG A 592 -4.80 -22.74 -33.78
CA ARG A 592 -3.51 -23.44 -33.88
C ARG A 592 -3.00 -23.93 -32.52
N CYS A 593 -3.44 -23.36 -31.40
CA CYS A 593 -3.09 -23.84 -30.06
C CYS A 593 -3.69 -25.20 -29.74
N LEU A 594 -4.80 -25.58 -30.38
CA LEU A 594 -5.42 -26.91 -30.20
C LEU A 594 -4.52 -28.05 -30.69
N GLY A 595 -3.53 -27.76 -31.54
CA GLY A 595 -2.49 -28.71 -31.93
C GLY A 595 -1.29 -28.79 -30.99
N GLN A 596 -1.19 -27.92 -29.98
CA GLN A 596 0.00 -27.79 -29.11
C GLN A 596 -0.10 -28.67 -27.85
N GLN A 597 0.74 -28.44 -26.82
CA GLN A 597 0.71 -29.23 -25.58
C GLN A 597 -0.57 -29.01 -24.75
N ALA A 598 -0.95 -29.99 -23.94
CA ALA A 598 -2.17 -29.99 -23.13
C ALA A 598 -2.35 -28.72 -22.29
N ASP A 599 -1.30 -28.22 -21.64
CA ASP A 599 -1.43 -27.01 -20.80
C ASP A 599 -1.86 -25.76 -21.59
N VAL A 600 -1.49 -25.66 -22.88
CA VAL A 600 -1.91 -24.54 -23.75
C VAL A 600 -3.38 -24.70 -24.13
N ARG A 601 -3.82 -25.94 -24.40
CA ARG A 601 -5.23 -26.27 -24.70
C ARG A 601 -6.13 -25.99 -23.50
N LEU A 602 -5.71 -26.43 -22.31
CA LEU A 602 -6.42 -26.17 -21.05
C LEU A 602 -6.66 -24.67 -20.85
N MET A 603 -5.61 -23.85 -21.01
CA MET A 603 -5.74 -22.39 -20.89
C MET A 603 -6.71 -21.80 -21.93
N LEU A 604 -6.73 -22.36 -23.14
CA LEU A 604 -7.64 -21.94 -24.18
C LEU A 604 -9.10 -22.28 -23.83
N TYR A 605 -9.35 -23.48 -23.32
CA TYR A 605 -10.68 -23.94 -22.89
C TYR A 605 -11.23 -23.10 -21.74
N GLU A 606 -10.42 -22.80 -20.72
CA GLU A 606 -10.82 -21.88 -19.64
C GLU A 606 -11.11 -20.47 -20.16
N GLY A 607 -10.37 -20.02 -21.19
CA GLY A 607 -10.51 -18.70 -21.79
C GLY A 607 -11.74 -18.52 -22.66
N PHE A 608 -12.10 -19.53 -23.46
CA PHE A 608 -13.17 -19.43 -24.46
C PHE A 608 -14.53 -19.11 -23.84
N TYR A 609 -14.87 -19.73 -22.70
CA TYR A 609 -16.13 -19.44 -22.01
C TYR A 609 -16.25 -17.97 -21.60
N ASP A 610 -15.17 -17.40 -21.04
CA ASP A 610 -15.13 -15.99 -20.65
C ASP A 610 -15.21 -15.03 -21.84
N VAL A 611 -14.58 -15.39 -22.97
CA VAL A 611 -14.65 -14.61 -24.21
C VAL A 611 -16.08 -14.62 -24.75
N LEU A 612 -16.69 -15.80 -24.85
CA LEU A 612 -18.04 -16.00 -25.37
C LEU A 612 -19.09 -15.19 -24.58
N ARG A 613 -18.97 -15.15 -23.24
CA ARG A 613 -19.87 -14.35 -22.38
C ARG A 613 -19.76 -12.85 -22.59
N ARG A 614 -18.56 -12.34 -22.92
CA ARG A 614 -18.31 -10.91 -23.09
C ARG A 614 -18.48 -10.43 -24.53
N ASN A 615 -18.21 -11.31 -25.49
CA ASN A 615 -18.24 -11.04 -26.93
C ASN A 615 -19.10 -12.11 -27.63
N SER A 616 -20.42 -11.93 -27.56
CA SER A 616 -21.42 -12.90 -28.03
C SER A 616 -21.31 -13.19 -29.54
N GLN A 617 -20.76 -12.28 -30.33
CA GLN A 617 -20.59 -12.45 -31.78
C GLN A 617 -19.55 -13.52 -32.13
N LEU A 618 -18.64 -13.85 -31.21
CA LEU A 618 -17.68 -14.94 -31.38
C LEU A 618 -18.25 -16.31 -31.00
N ALA A 619 -19.51 -16.39 -30.55
CA ALA A 619 -20.11 -17.64 -30.11
C ALA A 619 -20.04 -18.72 -31.21
N ASN A 620 -20.45 -18.40 -32.44
CA ASN A 620 -20.42 -19.36 -33.56
C ASN A 620 -19.00 -19.87 -33.83
N SER A 621 -18.01 -18.97 -33.92
CA SER A 621 -16.61 -19.34 -34.16
C SER A 621 -16.02 -20.20 -33.05
N ILE A 622 -16.33 -19.90 -31.79
CA ILE A 622 -15.88 -20.67 -30.63
C ILE A 622 -16.54 -22.05 -30.62
N MET A 623 -17.86 -22.11 -30.79
CA MET A 623 -18.64 -23.35 -30.77
C MET A 623 -18.25 -24.30 -31.90
N GLN A 624 -18.07 -23.79 -33.13
CA GLN A 624 -17.57 -24.59 -34.26
C GLN A 624 -16.16 -25.13 -33.99
N THR A 625 -15.29 -24.31 -33.40
CA THR A 625 -13.93 -24.74 -33.04
C THR A 625 -13.98 -25.88 -32.02
N LEU A 626 -14.78 -25.75 -30.96
CA LEU A 626 -14.96 -26.79 -29.94
C LEU A 626 -15.60 -28.07 -30.50
N LEU A 627 -16.62 -27.96 -31.35
CA LEU A 627 -17.25 -29.10 -32.03
C LEU A 627 -16.24 -29.84 -32.92
N SER A 628 -15.45 -29.11 -33.70
CA SER A 628 -14.42 -29.71 -34.56
C SER A 628 -13.34 -30.45 -33.76
N GLN A 629 -13.03 -29.97 -32.56
CA GLN A 629 -12.11 -30.64 -31.65
C GLN A 629 -12.75 -31.89 -31.05
N LEU A 630 -13.99 -31.80 -30.56
CA LEU A 630 -14.70 -32.94 -29.96
C LEU A 630 -14.89 -34.10 -30.95
N LYS A 631 -15.18 -33.81 -32.22
CA LYS A 631 -15.34 -34.83 -33.28
C LYS A 631 -14.08 -35.69 -33.48
N GLN A 632 -12.89 -35.21 -33.13
CA GLN A 632 -11.66 -36.00 -33.23
C GLN A 632 -11.60 -37.11 -32.17
N PHE A 633 -12.19 -36.87 -31.00
CA PHE A 633 -12.14 -37.77 -29.84
C PHE A 633 -13.45 -38.53 -29.61
N TYR A 634 -14.55 -38.14 -30.26
CA TYR A 634 -15.83 -38.83 -30.22
C TYR A 634 -15.90 -40.00 -31.20
N GLU A 635 -16.42 -41.15 -30.76
CA GLU A 635 -16.74 -42.27 -31.65
C GLU A 635 -18.18 -42.15 -32.14
N SER A 636 -18.35 -41.97 -33.46
CA SER A 636 -19.65 -41.70 -34.08
C SER A 636 -20.55 -42.93 -34.19
N LYS A 637 -19.99 -44.13 -34.08
CA LYS A 637 -20.75 -45.38 -34.13
C LYS A 637 -21.51 -45.58 -32.80
N PRO A 638 -22.85 -45.74 -32.82
CA PRO A 638 -23.67 -45.77 -31.61
C PRO A 638 -23.42 -46.99 -30.71
N ASP A 639 -22.98 -48.11 -31.28
CA ASP A 639 -22.78 -49.38 -30.57
C ASP A 639 -21.35 -49.59 -30.04
N VAL A 640 -20.46 -48.60 -30.20
CA VAL A 640 -19.08 -48.70 -29.71
C VAL A 640 -18.98 -48.13 -28.31
N LEU A 641 -18.50 -48.96 -27.38
CA LEU A 641 -18.11 -48.59 -26.03
C LEU A 641 -16.58 -48.70 -25.93
N PRO A 642 -15.88 -47.75 -25.30
CA PRO A 642 -16.38 -46.49 -24.73
C PRO A 642 -16.68 -45.43 -25.79
N PRO A 643 -17.52 -44.41 -25.49
CA PRO A 643 -17.94 -43.38 -26.44
C PRO A 643 -16.83 -42.40 -26.88
N LEU A 644 -15.72 -42.36 -26.14
CA LEU A 644 -14.63 -41.41 -26.27
C LEU A 644 -13.29 -42.13 -26.44
N LYS A 645 -12.47 -41.65 -27.37
CA LYS A 645 -11.14 -42.20 -27.70
C LYS A 645 -10.10 -41.72 -26.70
N LEU A 646 -10.04 -42.36 -25.53
CA LEU A 646 -9.08 -42.00 -24.47
C LEU A 646 -7.62 -42.18 -24.93
N GLU A 647 -7.33 -43.17 -25.78
CA GLU A 647 -5.97 -43.39 -26.28
C GLU A 647 -5.44 -42.22 -27.11
N ALA A 648 -6.31 -41.55 -27.86
CA ALA A 648 -5.95 -40.37 -28.65
C ALA A 648 -5.60 -39.15 -27.77
N CYS A 649 -5.97 -39.19 -26.47
CA CYS A 649 -5.67 -38.12 -25.53
C CYS A 649 -4.25 -38.24 -24.93
N ILE A 650 -3.57 -39.37 -25.15
CA ILE A 650 -2.28 -39.69 -24.52
C ILE A 650 -1.20 -39.76 -25.59
N LEU A 651 -0.10 -39.05 -25.36
CA LEU A 651 1.05 -39.05 -26.25
C LEU A 651 2.21 -39.84 -25.63
N THR A 652 2.67 -40.85 -26.37
CA THR A 652 3.82 -41.67 -26.03
C THR A 652 5.02 -41.28 -26.89
N GLN A 653 6.01 -40.61 -26.29
CA GLN A 653 7.28 -40.27 -26.94
C GLN A 653 8.43 -41.00 -26.24
N GLY A 654 8.86 -42.13 -26.82
CA GLY A 654 9.83 -43.02 -26.17
C GLY A 654 9.28 -43.54 -24.84
N ASP A 655 10.04 -43.40 -23.75
CA ASP A 655 9.63 -43.81 -22.40
C ASP A 655 8.75 -42.77 -21.68
N GLN A 656 8.52 -41.58 -22.28
CA GLN A 656 7.71 -40.53 -21.66
C GLN A 656 6.26 -40.59 -22.15
N ILE A 657 5.35 -40.75 -21.21
CA ILE A 657 3.90 -40.71 -21.43
C ILE A 657 3.39 -39.40 -20.85
N SER A 658 2.67 -38.64 -21.66
CA SER A 658 2.13 -37.34 -21.28
C SER A 658 0.71 -37.17 -21.80
N LEU A 659 -0.09 -36.38 -21.07
CA LEU A 659 -1.41 -35.97 -21.52
C LEU A 659 -1.25 -34.98 -22.68
N GLN A 660 -1.95 -35.23 -23.78
CA GLN A 660 -1.97 -34.36 -24.95
C GLN A 660 -3.28 -33.56 -25.03
N GLU A 661 -4.43 -34.22 -24.87
CA GLU A 661 -5.75 -33.59 -24.91
C GLU A 661 -6.43 -33.72 -23.53
N PRO A 662 -6.66 -32.60 -22.82
CA PRO A 662 -7.47 -32.60 -21.61
C PRO A 662 -8.96 -32.66 -21.99
N LEU A 663 -9.45 -33.87 -22.31
CA LEU A 663 -10.79 -34.10 -22.85
C LEU A 663 -11.92 -33.71 -21.88
N ASP A 664 -11.68 -33.89 -20.59
CA ASP A 664 -12.52 -33.42 -19.49
C ASP A 664 -12.70 -31.88 -19.52
N TYR A 665 -11.62 -31.11 -19.69
CA TYR A 665 -11.70 -29.65 -19.86
C TYR A 665 -12.38 -29.24 -21.16
N LEU A 666 -12.19 -29.99 -22.25
CA LEU A 666 -12.89 -29.73 -23.52
C LEU A 666 -14.41 -29.87 -23.33
N LEU A 667 -14.87 -30.98 -22.75
CA LEU A 667 -16.28 -31.21 -22.46
C LEU A 667 -16.83 -30.17 -21.47
N CYS A 668 -16.05 -29.82 -20.45
CA CYS A 668 -16.42 -28.77 -19.50
C CYS A 668 -16.65 -27.43 -20.22
N CYS A 669 -15.74 -27.03 -21.11
CA CYS A 669 -15.89 -25.82 -21.91
C CYS A 669 -17.16 -25.87 -22.78
N ILE A 670 -17.39 -26.99 -23.48
CA ILE A 670 -18.55 -27.21 -24.34
C ILE A 670 -19.85 -27.11 -23.54
N GLN A 671 -19.95 -27.83 -22.41
CA GLN A 671 -21.13 -27.84 -21.56
C GLN A 671 -21.51 -26.42 -21.10
N HIS A 672 -20.54 -25.64 -20.64
CA HIS A 672 -20.80 -24.28 -20.17
C HIS A 672 -21.15 -23.32 -21.32
N CYS A 673 -20.46 -23.44 -22.46
CA CYS A 673 -20.77 -22.62 -23.64
C CYS A 673 -22.16 -22.94 -24.20
N LEU A 674 -22.56 -24.22 -24.26
CA LEU A 674 -23.91 -24.65 -24.64
C LEU A 674 -24.96 -24.13 -23.68
N ALA A 675 -24.75 -24.29 -22.37
CA ALA A 675 -25.68 -23.82 -21.34
C ALA A 675 -25.92 -22.30 -21.46
N TRP A 676 -24.84 -21.53 -21.71
CA TRP A 676 -24.96 -20.09 -21.95
C TRP A 676 -25.69 -19.78 -23.27
N TYR A 677 -25.37 -20.49 -24.36
CA TYR A 677 -25.97 -20.27 -25.67
C TYR A 677 -27.48 -20.49 -25.63
N LYS A 678 -27.94 -21.60 -25.03
CA LYS A 678 -29.35 -21.90 -24.82
C LYS A 678 -30.06 -20.86 -23.97
N SER A 679 -29.45 -20.46 -22.85
CA SER A 679 -30.06 -19.53 -21.90
C SER A 679 -30.15 -18.09 -22.40
N ARG A 680 -29.30 -17.65 -23.33
CA ARG A 680 -29.22 -16.24 -23.74
C ARG A 680 -29.47 -15.99 -25.22
N VAL A 681 -28.99 -16.85 -26.12
CA VAL A 681 -29.07 -16.60 -27.56
C VAL A 681 -30.37 -17.18 -28.12
N VAL A 682 -30.66 -18.44 -27.80
CA VAL A 682 -31.89 -19.11 -28.24
C VAL A 682 -33.14 -18.48 -27.62
N SER A 683 -33.08 -18.09 -26.33
CA SER A 683 -34.20 -17.42 -25.64
C SER A 683 -34.53 -16.02 -26.20
N VAL A 684 -33.56 -15.35 -26.84
CA VAL A 684 -33.74 -14.01 -27.43
C VAL A 684 -34.20 -14.10 -28.88
N LYS A 685 -33.77 -15.12 -29.64
CA LYS A 685 -34.15 -15.34 -31.04
C LYS A 685 -35.57 -15.88 -31.24
N GLN A 686 -36.23 -16.42 -30.21
CA GLN A 686 -37.65 -16.79 -30.28
C GLN A 686 -38.61 -15.59 -30.50
N GLY A 687 -38.11 -14.35 -30.51
CA GLY A 687 -38.89 -13.14 -30.78
C GLY A 687 -38.78 -12.54 -32.18
N ASP A 688 -37.78 -12.91 -32.99
CA ASP A 688 -37.53 -12.34 -34.33
C ASP A 688 -37.42 -13.49 -35.37
N GLU A 689 -38.45 -13.65 -36.21
CA GLU A 689 -38.67 -14.79 -37.13
C GLU A 689 -37.77 -14.81 -38.39
N GLU A 690 -36.70 -14.02 -38.51
CA GLU A 690 -36.06 -13.75 -39.82
C GLU A 690 -34.63 -14.26 -40.06
N GLU A 691 -33.98 -15.04 -39.18
CA GLU A 691 -32.63 -15.59 -39.47
C GLU A 691 -32.49 -17.09 -39.14
N GLU A 692 -33.10 -17.96 -39.95
CA GLU A 692 -33.12 -19.43 -39.75
C GLU A 692 -31.94 -20.22 -40.38
N GLU A 693 -30.95 -19.60 -41.02
CA GLU A 693 -30.04 -20.38 -41.91
C GLU A 693 -28.72 -20.93 -41.32
N GLU A 694 -28.32 -20.71 -40.05
CA GLU A 694 -26.98 -21.17 -39.57
C GLU A 694 -26.90 -21.91 -38.22
N GLU A 695 -27.97 -22.56 -37.74
CA GLU A 695 -28.07 -22.97 -36.32
C GLU A 695 -28.02 -24.49 -35.99
N GLY A 696 -27.44 -25.34 -36.85
CA GLY A 696 -27.38 -26.80 -36.60
C GLY A 696 -26.33 -27.29 -35.59
N PHE A 697 -25.29 -26.49 -35.28
CA PHE A 697 -24.12 -26.96 -34.53
C PHE A 697 -24.37 -27.16 -33.03
N TYR A 698 -25.25 -26.37 -32.39
CA TYR A 698 -25.52 -26.54 -30.96
C TYR A 698 -26.38 -27.78 -30.72
N GLN A 699 -27.31 -28.07 -31.63
CA GLN A 699 -28.15 -29.27 -31.59
C GLN A 699 -27.27 -30.51 -31.76
N GLU A 700 -26.33 -30.49 -32.72
CA GLU A 700 -25.36 -31.57 -32.90
C GLU A 700 -24.50 -31.79 -31.64
N LEU A 701 -24.05 -30.71 -30.99
CA LEU A 701 -23.29 -30.82 -29.75
C LEU A 701 -24.11 -31.42 -28.60
N ASP A 702 -25.38 -31.05 -28.47
CA ASP A 702 -26.28 -31.64 -27.47
C ASP A 702 -26.52 -33.13 -27.73
N ASP A 703 -26.80 -33.51 -28.98
CA ASP A 703 -26.99 -34.90 -29.39
C ASP A 703 -25.73 -35.74 -29.09
N ILE A 704 -24.55 -35.17 -29.34
CA ILE A 704 -23.26 -35.79 -28.99
C ILE A 704 -23.14 -35.95 -27.46
N LEU A 705 -23.44 -34.94 -26.66
CA LEU A 705 -23.35 -35.03 -25.19
C LEU A 705 -24.35 -36.02 -24.59
N GLU A 706 -25.56 -36.12 -25.14
CA GLU A 706 -26.55 -37.12 -24.75
C GLU A 706 -26.12 -38.54 -25.17
N SER A 707 -25.57 -38.70 -26.37
CA SER A 707 -24.95 -39.96 -26.82
C SER A 707 -23.79 -40.38 -25.91
N ILE A 708 -22.91 -39.45 -25.53
CA ILE A 708 -21.82 -39.72 -24.57
C ILE A 708 -22.41 -40.13 -23.23
N THR A 709 -23.41 -39.41 -22.70
CA THR A 709 -24.07 -39.74 -21.42
C THR A 709 -24.59 -41.18 -21.42
N ASN A 710 -25.42 -41.53 -22.41
CA ASN A 710 -26.05 -42.84 -22.51
C ASN A 710 -25.04 -43.98 -22.64
N ARG A 711 -23.95 -43.78 -23.39
CA ARG A 711 -22.91 -44.79 -23.58
C ARG A 711 -21.94 -44.88 -22.41
N MET A 712 -21.61 -43.76 -21.76
CA MET A 712 -20.79 -43.76 -20.53
C MET A 712 -21.49 -44.53 -19.40
N ILE A 713 -22.81 -44.39 -19.26
CA ILE A 713 -23.59 -45.14 -18.25
C ILE A 713 -23.59 -46.65 -18.53
N LYS A 714 -23.62 -47.04 -19.82
CA LYS A 714 -23.57 -48.44 -20.25
C LYS A 714 -22.18 -49.06 -20.20
N SER A 715 -21.12 -48.24 -20.23
CA SER A 715 -19.73 -48.72 -20.25
C SER A 715 -19.33 -49.25 -18.89
N GLU A 716 -18.71 -50.42 -18.86
CA GLU A 716 -18.07 -50.99 -17.67
C GLU A 716 -16.60 -50.58 -17.59
N LEU A 717 -15.98 -50.74 -16.41
CA LEU A 717 -14.56 -50.38 -16.24
C LEU A 717 -13.61 -51.24 -17.11
N GLU A 718 -14.07 -52.41 -17.55
CA GLU A 718 -13.38 -53.29 -18.48
C GLU A 718 -13.28 -52.68 -19.89
N ASP A 719 -14.32 -51.97 -20.34
CA ASP A 719 -14.32 -51.29 -21.65
C ASP A 719 -13.26 -50.17 -21.72
N PHE A 720 -12.90 -49.62 -20.56
CA PHE A 720 -11.84 -48.61 -20.45
C PHE A 720 -10.45 -49.22 -20.18
N GLU A 721 -10.35 -50.54 -19.96
CA GLU A 721 -9.15 -51.21 -19.45
C GLU A 721 -8.67 -50.68 -18.08
N LEU A 722 -9.62 -50.23 -17.23
CA LEU A 722 -9.36 -49.60 -15.92
C LEU A 722 -9.95 -50.40 -14.74
N ASP A 723 -10.16 -51.70 -14.93
CA ASP A 723 -10.68 -52.58 -13.90
C ASP A 723 -9.67 -52.80 -12.75
N LYS A 724 -10.04 -53.59 -11.75
CA LYS A 724 -9.16 -53.84 -10.58
C LYS A 724 -7.86 -54.55 -10.96
N SER A 725 -7.82 -55.24 -12.10
CA SER A 725 -6.63 -55.91 -12.62
C SER A 725 -5.59 -54.95 -13.20
N ALA A 726 -5.99 -53.74 -13.58
CA ALA A 726 -5.09 -52.74 -14.17
C ALA A 726 -4.00 -52.28 -13.19
N ASP A 727 -2.80 -52.03 -13.75
CA ASP A 727 -1.71 -51.37 -13.03
C ASP A 727 -1.94 -49.85 -13.03
N PHE A 728 -1.80 -49.23 -11.87
CA PHE A 728 -1.89 -47.78 -11.65
C PHE A 728 -0.60 -47.23 -11.02
N SER A 729 0.48 -48.03 -11.03
CA SER A 729 1.75 -47.62 -10.45
C SER A 729 2.37 -46.47 -11.25
N GLN A 730 2.81 -45.42 -10.55
CA GLN A 730 3.51 -44.28 -11.17
C GLN A 730 4.93 -44.64 -11.64
N SER A 731 5.36 -45.89 -11.46
CA SER A 731 6.68 -46.40 -11.85
C SER A 731 6.71 -47.04 -13.24
N THR A 732 5.56 -47.46 -13.77
CA THR A 732 5.47 -48.11 -15.09
C THR A 732 4.80 -47.17 -16.08
N GLY A 733 5.22 -47.23 -17.37
CA GLY A 733 4.56 -46.43 -18.41
C GLY A 733 3.07 -46.75 -18.53
N ILE A 734 2.72 -48.05 -18.48
CA ILE A 734 1.32 -48.51 -18.52
C ILE A 734 0.53 -47.98 -17.30
N GLY A 735 1.14 -47.99 -16.11
CA GLY A 735 0.50 -47.45 -14.91
C GLY A 735 0.26 -45.95 -14.97
N ILE A 736 1.19 -45.17 -15.54
CA ILE A 736 0.99 -43.74 -15.81
C ILE A 736 -0.14 -43.52 -16.83
N LYS A 737 -0.17 -44.28 -17.94
CA LYS A 737 -1.26 -44.23 -18.95
C LYS A 737 -2.62 -44.44 -18.29
N ASN A 738 -2.77 -45.51 -17.52
CA ASN A 738 -4.03 -45.87 -16.86
C ASN A 738 -4.44 -44.84 -15.80
N ASN A 739 -3.48 -44.26 -15.09
CA ASN A 739 -3.74 -43.22 -14.11
C ASN A 739 -4.29 -41.95 -14.78
N ILE A 740 -3.72 -41.52 -15.91
CA ILE A 740 -4.22 -40.40 -16.71
C ILE A 740 -5.62 -40.71 -17.24
N SER A 741 -5.82 -41.88 -17.87
CA SER A 741 -7.13 -42.31 -18.38
C SER A 741 -8.19 -42.33 -17.28
N ALA A 742 -7.83 -42.79 -16.07
CA ALA A 742 -8.75 -42.80 -14.95
C ALA A 742 -9.18 -41.39 -14.53
N PHE A 743 -8.25 -40.44 -14.47
CA PHE A 743 -8.61 -39.06 -14.17
C PHE A 743 -9.46 -38.40 -15.25
N LEU A 744 -9.18 -38.68 -16.54
CA LEU A 744 -10.03 -38.22 -17.63
C LEU A 744 -11.46 -38.78 -17.49
N VAL A 745 -11.63 -40.09 -17.27
CA VAL A 745 -12.95 -40.71 -17.10
C VAL A 745 -13.69 -40.09 -15.90
N MET A 746 -13.00 -39.89 -14.77
CA MET A 746 -13.58 -39.23 -13.60
C MET A 746 -14.03 -37.79 -13.91
N GLY A 747 -13.20 -37.00 -14.59
CA GLY A 747 -13.53 -35.64 -14.99
C GLY A 747 -14.69 -35.58 -15.99
N VAL A 748 -14.73 -36.49 -16.97
CA VAL A 748 -15.85 -36.63 -17.92
C VAL A 748 -17.15 -36.96 -17.16
N CYS A 749 -17.12 -37.89 -16.20
CA CYS A 749 -18.30 -38.18 -15.37
C CYS A 749 -18.79 -36.94 -14.60
N GLU A 750 -17.88 -36.16 -13.98
CA GLU A 750 -18.25 -34.92 -13.29
C GLU A 750 -18.89 -33.89 -14.23
N VAL A 751 -18.32 -33.67 -15.41
CA VAL A 751 -18.88 -32.75 -16.41
C VAL A 751 -20.27 -33.19 -16.87
N LEU A 752 -20.46 -34.49 -17.12
CA LEU A 752 -21.76 -35.02 -17.53
C LEU A 752 -22.79 -34.99 -16.40
N ILE A 753 -22.37 -35.10 -15.14
CA ILE A 753 -23.24 -34.88 -13.98
C ILE A 753 -23.79 -33.44 -13.99
N GLU A 754 -22.92 -32.45 -14.18
CA GLU A 754 -23.33 -31.04 -14.26
C GLU A 754 -24.22 -30.78 -15.49
N TYR A 755 -23.86 -31.30 -16.66
CA TYR A 755 -24.66 -31.21 -17.88
C TYR A 755 -26.09 -31.76 -17.71
N ASN A 756 -26.21 -33.01 -17.26
CA ASN A 756 -27.52 -33.67 -17.14
C ASN A 756 -28.37 -33.02 -16.05
N PHE A 757 -27.76 -32.51 -14.97
CA PHE A 757 -28.48 -31.73 -13.98
C PHE A 757 -29.06 -30.44 -14.59
N CYS A 758 -28.25 -29.68 -15.33
CA CYS A 758 -28.69 -28.42 -15.95
C CYS A 758 -29.80 -28.60 -16.99
N ILE A 759 -29.81 -29.72 -17.73
CA ILE A 759 -30.84 -30.00 -18.76
C ILE A 759 -32.07 -30.70 -18.18
N SER A 760 -31.95 -31.36 -17.02
CA SER A 760 -32.99 -32.23 -16.47
C SER A 760 -34.37 -31.58 -16.36
N ASN A 761 -34.46 -30.26 -16.13
CA ASN A 761 -35.70 -29.58 -15.74
C ASN A 761 -36.44 -30.35 -14.63
N PHE A 762 -35.69 -30.91 -13.67
CA PHE A 762 -36.19 -31.78 -12.60
C PHE A 762 -36.87 -33.09 -13.06
N SER A 763 -36.47 -33.64 -14.21
CA SER A 763 -36.88 -34.97 -14.68
C SER A 763 -36.25 -36.08 -13.85
N LYS A 764 -37.07 -37.05 -13.43
CA LYS A 764 -36.62 -38.23 -12.67
C LYS A 764 -35.59 -39.06 -13.43
N ASN A 765 -35.82 -39.33 -14.73
CA ASN A 765 -34.93 -40.15 -15.55
C ASN A 765 -33.52 -39.55 -15.63
N LYS A 766 -33.42 -38.22 -15.80
CA LYS A 766 -32.12 -37.53 -15.85
C LYS A 766 -31.38 -37.57 -14.51
N PHE A 767 -32.08 -37.57 -13.38
CA PHE A 767 -31.41 -37.76 -12.07
C PHE A 767 -30.97 -39.20 -11.81
N GLU A 768 -31.65 -40.20 -12.38
CA GLU A 768 -31.15 -41.59 -12.41
C GLU A 768 -29.87 -41.71 -13.26
N GLU A 769 -29.80 -40.99 -14.38
CA GLU A 769 -28.57 -40.85 -15.19
C GLU A 769 -27.44 -40.18 -14.39
N VAL A 770 -27.71 -39.06 -13.71
CA VAL A 770 -26.76 -38.37 -12.81
C VAL A 770 -26.23 -39.32 -11.74
N LEU A 771 -27.11 -40.10 -11.11
CA LEU A 771 -26.72 -41.06 -10.09
C LEU A 771 -25.83 -42.16 -10.69
N SER A 772 -26.17 -42.66 -11.88
CA SER A 772 -25.40 -43.69 -12.58
C SER A 772 -23.99 -43.21 -12.97
N LEU A 773 -23.87 -41.98 -13.45
CA LEU A 773 -22.59 -41.32 -13.72
C LEU A 773 -21.76 -41.15 -12.43
N PHE A 774 -22.39 -40.76 -11.33
CA PHE A 774 -21.73 -40.70 -10.02
C PHE A 774 -21.22 -42.07 -9.57
N MET A 775 -21.99 -43.15 -9.77
CA MET A 775 -21.55 -44.49 -9.41
C MET A 775 -20.33 -44.92 -10.25
N CYS A 776 -20.26 -44.54 -11.53
CA CYS A 776 -19.07 -44.76 -12.36
C CYS A 776 -17.84 -44.01 -11.80
N TYR A 777 -17.98 -42.71 -11.54
CA TYR A 777 -16.95 -41.88 -10.91
C TYR A 777 -16.47 -42.48 -9.58
N LYS A 778 -17.42 -42.88 -8.72
CA LYS A 778 -17.16 -43.40 -7.38
C LYS A 778 -16.40 -44.73 -7.42
N LYS A 779 -16.82 -45.67 -8.27
CA LYS A 779 -16.12 -46.96 -8.46
C LYS A 779 -14.65 -46.75 -8.80
N LEU A 780 -14.36 -45.82 -9.72
CA LEU A 780 -12.99 -45.55 -10.15
C LEU A 780 -12.18 -44.78 -9.09
N SER A 781 -12.80 -43.81 -8.41
CA SER A 781 -12.22 -43.09 -7.28
C SER A 781 -11.80 -44.06 -6.15
N ASP A 782 -12.65 -45.03 -5.84
CA ASP A 782 -12.38 -46.04 -4.83
C ASP A 782 -11.19 -46.94 -5.22
N ILE A 783 -11.14 -47.40 -6.48
CA ILE A 783 -10.00 -48.18 -7.01
C ILE A 783 -8.68 -47.43 -6.85
N LEU A 784 -8.64 -46.14 -7.25
CA LEU A 784 -7.44 -45.32 -7.12
C LEU A 784 -7.05 -45.13 -5.65
N SER A 785 -8.02 -44.93 -4.76
CA SER A 785 -7.76 -44.78 -3.32
C SER A 785 -7.20 -46.06 -2.68
N GLU A 786 -7.72 -47.24 -3.07
CA GLU A 786 -7.26 -48.54 -2.59
C GLU A 786 -5.83 -48.85 -3.07
N LYS A 787 -5.52 -48.52 -4.33
CA LYS A 787 -4.21 -48.75 -4.93
C LYS A 787 -3.16 -47.76 -4.42
N ALA A 788 -3.53 -46.51 -4.15
CA ALA A 788 -2.65 -45.50 -3.56
C ALA A 788 -2.22 -45.84 -2.12
N GLY A 789 -3.08 -46.53 -1.34
CA GLY A 789 -2.81 -46.91 0.04
C GLY A 789 -1.66 -47.90 0.27
N LYS A 790 -1.10 -48.50 -0.79
CA LYS A 790 -0.03 -49.53 -0.69
C LYS A 790 1.40 -49.00 -0.89
N GLY A 791 1.59 -47.73 -1.23
CA GLY A 791 2.92 -47.12 -1.44
C GLY A 791 3.33 -46.16 -0.32
N LYS A 792 4.45 -46.44 0.37
CA LYS A 792 5.13 -45.49 1.28
C LYS A 792 5.77 -44.36 0.48
N ALA A 793 4.98 -43.42 -0.04
CA ALA A 793 5.47 -42.13 -0.51
C ALA A 793 4.43 -41.05 -0.20
N LYS A 794 4.53 -40.44 0.99
CA LYS A 794 3.92 -39.14 1.27
C LYS A 794 4.67 -38.08 0.47
N MET A 795 4.39 -37.99 -0.83
CA MET A 795 4.75 -36.84 -1.64
C MET A 795 3.43 -36.20 -2.06
N THR A 796 3.07 -35.12 -1.35
CA THR A 796 1.97 -34.17 -1.66
C THR A 796 0.91 -34.71 -2.62
N ASN A 797 -0.01 -35.54 -2.11
CA ASN A 797 -1.27 -35.81 -2.82
C ASN A 797 -2.01 -34.47 -2.92
N LYS A 798 -1.84 -33.75 -4.03
CA LYS A 798 -2.84 -32.78 -4.48
C LYS A 798 -4.13 -33.56 -4.52
N THR A 799 -5.08 -33.25 -3.63
CA THR A 799 -6.47 -33.66 -3.84
C THR A 799 -6.83 -33.21 -5.25
N ASN A 800 -7.20 -34.12 -6.14
CA ASN A 800 -7.60 -33.71 -7.48
C ASN A 800 -8.75 -32.72 -7.35
N ASP A 801 -8.59 -31.58 -8.02
CA ASP A 801 -9.58 -30.52 -8.00
C ASP A 801 -10.80 -30.99 -8.80
N SER A 802 -11.98 -30.95 -8.19
CA SER A 802 -13.23 -31.29 -8.86
C SER A 802 -13.50 -30.34 -10.04
N PHE A 803 -14.06 -30.90 -11.13
CA PHE A 803 -14.44 -30.16 -12.33
C PHE A 803 -15.76 -29.40 -12.20
N LEU A 804 -16.58 -29.77 -11.21
CA LEU A 804 -17.88 -29.14 -10.97
C LEU A 804 -17.73 -27.64 -10.75
N SER A 805 -18.50 -26.82 -11.47
CA SER A 805 -18.43 -25.37 -11.31
C SER A 805 -18.90 -24.96 -9.90
N MET A 806 -18.30 -23.91 -9.32
CA MET A 806 -18.72 -23.44 -7.99
C MET A 806 -20.19 -23.00 -7.98
N LYS A 807 -20.68 -22.50 -9.13
CA LYS A 807 -22.09 -22.13 -9.30
C LYS A 807 -22.98 -23.37 -9.27
N PHE A 808 -22.64 -24.41 -10.02
CA PHE A 808 -23.38 -25.68 -9.97
C PHE A 808 -23.36 -26.32 -8.59
N VAL A 809 -22.22 -26.34 -7.90
CA VAL A 809 -22.15 -26.85 -6.52
C VAL A 809 -23.09 -26.09 -5.59
N SER A 810 -23.19 -24.77 -5.73
CA SER A 810 -24.15 -23.95 -4.98
C SER A 810 -25.60 -24.32 -5.29
N ASP A 811 -25.94 -24.45 -6.57
CA ASP A 811 -27.29 -24.76 -7.04
C ASP A 811 -27.70 -26.20 -6.65
N LEU A 812 -26.78 -27.15 -6.79
CA LEU A 812 -26.95 -28.55 -6.38
C LEU A 812 -27.21 -28.66 -4.88
N LEU A 813 -26.40 -28.01 -4.04
CA LEU A 813 -26.61 -28.03 -2.58
C LEU A 813 -27.95 -27.37 -2.22
N THR A 814 -28.31 -26.28 -2.89
CA THR A 814 -29.60 -25.61 -2.69
C THR A 814 -30.77 -26.54 -3.04
N ALA A 815 -30.70 -27.23 -4.18
CA ALA A 815 -31.72 -28.19 -4.60
C ALA A 815 -31.80 -29.41 -3.64
N LEU A 816 -30.65 -29.93 -3.20
CA LEU A 816 -30.62 -31.10 -2.32
C LEU A 816 -31.19 -30.80 -0.93
N PHE A 817 -30.92 -29.63 -0.36
CA PHE A 817 -31.26 -29.34 1.04
C PHE A 817 -32.40 -28.34 1.23
N ARG A 818 -32.51 -27.29 0.41
CA ARG A 818 -33.51 -26.21 0.61
C ARG A 818 -34.74 -26.31 -0.29
N ASP A 819 -34.65 -26.94 -1.46
CA ASP A 819 -35.80 -27.02 -2.36
C ASP A 819 -36.86 -28.00 -1.83
N SER A 820 -37.97 -27.47 -1.35
CA SER A 820 -39.13 -28.23 -0.89
C SER A 820 -40.34 -28.08 -1.83
N THR A 821 -40.09 -27.74 -3.10
CA THR A 821 -41.16 -27.58 -4.10
C THR A 821 -41.74 -28.96 -4.45
N GLN A 822 -43.07 -29.11 -4.35
CA GLN A 822 -43.75 -30.39 -4.52
C GLN A 822 -43.50 -31.05 -5.89
N SER A 823 -43.35 -30.25 -6.96
CA SER A 823 -43.05 -30.74 -8.31
C SER A 823 -41.65 -31.33 -8.47
N HIS A 824 -40.69 -30.92 -7.63
CA HIS A 824 -39.30 -31.35 -7.72
C HIS A 824 -38.99 -32.51 -6.76
N GLU A 825 -39.86 -32.77 -5.78
CA GLU A 825 -39.57 -33.71 -4.70
C GLU A 825 -39.42 -35.15 -5.16
N GLU A 826 -40.26 -35.60 -6.10
CA GLU A 826 -40.18 -36.96 -6.65
C GLU A 826 -38.85 -37.23 -7.36
N SER A 827 -38.36 -36.26 -8.15
CA SER A 827 -37.09 -36.42 -8.86
C SER A 827 -35.90 -36.23 -7.91
N LEU A 828 -35.90 -35.21 -7.04
CA LEU A 828 -34.84 -34.99 -6.06
C LEU A 828 -34.70 -36.12 -5.05
N SER A 829 -35.78 -36.87 -4.77
CA SER A 829 -35.75 -38.05 -3.91
C SER A 829 -34.75 -39.12 -4.40
N VAL A 830 -34.53 -39.23 -5.71
CA VAL A 830 -33.53 -40.14 -6.31
C VAL A 830 -32.14 -39.82 -5.78
N LEU A 831 -31.76 -38.53 -5.79
CA LEU A 831 -30.46 -38.07 -5.30
C LEU A 831 -30.37 -38.07 -3.77
N ARG A 832 -31.44 -37.66 -3.08
CA ARG A 832 -31.51 -37.62 -1.60
C ARG A 832 -31.48 -39.00 -0.95
N SER A 833 -31.94 -40.04 -1.65
CA SER A 833 -31.90 -41.41 -1.15
C SER A 833 -30.48 -41.98 -1.09
N ASN A 834 -29.55 -41.45 -1.89
CA ASN A 834 -28.15 -41.88 -1.90
C ASN A 834 -27.30 -40.99 -0.99
N ASN A 835 -27.00 -41.49 0.22
CA ASN A 835 -26.17 -40.78 1.19
C ASN A 835 -24.74 -40.51 0.70
N GLU A 836 -24.17 -41.38 -0.13
CA GLU A 836 -22.82 -41.19 -0.67
C GLU A 836 -22.77 -40.01 -1.65
N PHE A 837 -23.78 -39.86 -2.50
CA PHE A 837 -23.89 -38.71 -3.41
C PHE A 837 -24.06 -37.40 -2.64
N MET A 838 -24.90 -37.37 -1.60
CA MET A 838 -25.06 -36.19 -0.75
C MET A 838 -23.74 -35.81 -0.05
N ARG A 839 -23.01 -36.78 0.50
CA ARG A 839 -21.68 -36.54 1.10
C ARG A 839 -20.68 -36.02 0.07
N TYR A 840 -20.71 -36.58 -1.14
CA TYR A 840 -19.87 -36.16 -2.24
C TYR A 840 -20.10 -34.69 -2.61
N ALA A 841 -21.37 -34.27 -2.80
CA ALA A 841 -21.71 -32.89 -3.12
C ALA A 841 -21.19 -31.89 -2.06
N VAL A 842 -21.36 -32.20 -0.77
CA VAL A 842 -20.84 -31.36 0.32
C VAL A 842 -19.31 -31.38 0.37
N THR A 843 -18.68 -32.52 0.08
CA THR A 843 -17.21 -32.66 0.06
C THR A 843 -16.60 -31.81 -1.06
N VAL A 844 -17.21 -31.76 -2.24
CA VAL A 844 -16.77 -30.91 -3.35
C VAL A 844 -16.85 -29.44 -2.96
N ALA A 845 -17.94 -29.00 -2.32
CA ALA A 845 -18.02 -27.62 -1.80
C ALA A 845 -16.89 -27.30 -0.81
N LEU A 846 -16.56 -28.23 0.09
CA LEU A 846 -15.42 -28.10 1.00
C LEU A 846 -14.08 -27.98 0.27
N GLN A 847 -13.87 -28.80 -0.75
CA GLN A 847 -12.65 -28.80 -1.56
C GLN A 847 -12.50 -27.47 -2.30
N LYS A 848 -13.57 -26.96 -2.92
CA LYS A 848 -13.57 -25.67 -3.62
C LYS A 848 -13.27 -24.50 -2.68
N VAL A 849 -13.86 -24.48 -1.48
CA VAL A 849 -13.56 -23.46 -0.47
C VAL A 849 -12.12 -23.58 0.05
N GLN A 850 -11.61 -24.80 0.20
CA GLN A 850 -10.21 -25.03 0.60
C GLN A 850 -9.24 -24.57 -0.50
N GLN A 851 -9.54 -24.86 -1.76
CA GLN A 851 -8.78 -24.40 -2.93
C GLN A 851 -8.75 -22.86 -2.99
N LEU A 852 -9.88 -22.21 -2.73
CA LEU A 852 -9.98 -20.74 -2.64
C LEU A 852 -9.08 -20.18 -1.53
N LYS A 853 -9.04 -20.84 -0.38
CA LYS A 853 -8.17 -20.45 0.75
C LYS A 853 -6.68 -20.57 0.41
N GLU A 854 -6.30 -21.59 -0.36
CA GLU A 854 -4.90 -21.88 -0.71
C GLU A 854 -4.38 -21.03 -1.87
N THR A 855 -5.21 -20.80 -2.89
CA THR A 855 -4.78 -20.20 -4.16
C THR A 855 -5.38 -18.83 -4.45
N GLY A 856 -6.45 -18.44 -3.74
CA GLY A 856 -7.23 -17.23 -4.02
C GLY A 856 -8.19 -17.36 -5.22
N HIS A 857 -8.24 -18.53 -5.86
CA HIS A 857 -9.08 -18.81 -7.03
C HIS A 857 -9.73 -20.20 -6.89
N VAL A 858 -10.70 -20.49 -7.74
CA VAL A 858 -11.42 -21.77 -7.78
C VAL A 858 -11.36 -22.35 -9.19
N SER A 859 -11.34 -23.67 -9.34
CA SER A 859 -11.41 -24.31 -10.66
C SER A 859 -12.82 -24.21 -11.28
N GLY A 860 -12.85 -24.10 -12.61
CA GLY A 860 -14.08 -23.96 -13.38
C GLY A 860 -14.42 -22.50 -13.75
N PRO A 861 -15.53 -22.28 -14.45
CA PRO A 861 -15.93 -20.96 -14.92
C PRO A 861 -16.23 -20.01 -13.76
N ASP A 862 -15.98 -18.71 -13.99
CA ASP A 862 -16.07 -17.66 -12.96
C ASP A 862 -15.15 -17.84 -11.74
N GLY A 863 -14.25 -18.84 -11.75
CA GLY A 863 -13.35 -19.17 -10.65
C GLY A 863 -12.26 -18.13 -10.34
N GLN A 864 -12.09 -17.12 -11.19
CA GLN A 864 -11.24 -15.95 -10.94
C GLN A 864 -12.05 -14.67 -10.64
N ASN A 865 -13.38 -14.72 -10.73
CA ASN A 865 -14.24 -13.56 -10.55
C ASN A 865 -14.65 -13.43 -9.08
N LEU A 866 -14.00 -12.49 -8.38
CA LEU A 866 -14.19 -12.30 -6.94
C LEU A 866 -15.64 -12.05 -6.54
N ASP A 867 -16.43 -11.36 -7.37
CA ASP A 867 -17.84 -11.06 -7.08
C ASP A 867 -18.72 -12.30 -7.21
N LYS A 868 -18.49 -13.12 -8.23
CA LYS A 868 -19.24 -14.36 -8.44
C LYS A 868 -18.89 -15.42 -7.43
N ILE A 869 -17.61 -15.54 -7.07
CA ILE A 869 -17.17 -16.40 -5.97
C ILE A 869 -17.85 -15.97 -4.67
N PHE A 870 -17.87 -14.67 -4.37
CA PHE A 870 -18.54 -14.14 -3.18
C PHE A 870 -20.04 -14.48 -3.15
N GLN A 871 -20.74 -14.31 -4.27
CA GLN A 871 -22.15 -14.67 -4.39
C GLN A 871 -22.37 -16.17 -4.09
N ASN A 872 -21.60 -17.05 -4.72
CA ASN A 872 -21.68 -18.49 -4.48
C ASN A 872 -21.32 -18.87 -3.03
N LEU A 873 -20.37 -18.17 -2.39
CA LEU A 873 -20.05 -18.38 -0.98
C LEU A 873 -21.23 -18.02 -0.07
N CYS A 874 -21.96 -16.93 -0.34
CA CYS A 874 -23.17 -16.57 0.40
C CYS A 874 -24.22 -17.68 0.29
N ASP A 875 -24.51 -18.13 -0.94
CA ASP A 875 -25.50 -19.15 -1.24
C ASP A 875 -25.17 -20.49 -0.56
N ILE A 876 -23.93 -20.98 -0.73
CA ILE A 876 -23.44 -22.20 -0.10
C ILE A 876 -23.52 -22.08 1.43
N THR A 877 -23.07 -20.96 2.01
CA THR A 877 -23.11 -20.77 3.48
C THR A 877 -24.54 -20.83 4.00
N ARG A 878 -25.47 -20.15 3.33
CA ARG A 878 -26.89 -20.11 3.71
C ARG A 878 -27.53 -21.50 3.70
N VAL A 879 -27.14 -22.34 2.74
CA VAL A 879 -27.61 -23.74 2.64
C VAL A 879 -26.98 -24.62 3.71
N LEU A 880 -25.66 -24.56 3.88
CA LEU A 880 -24.95 -25.37 4.89
C LEU A 880 -25.38 -25.01 6.31
N LEU A 881 -25.61 -23.72 6.58
CA LEU A 881 -26.11 -23.22 7.86
C LEU A 881 -27.49 -23.80 8.15
N TRP A 882 -28.41 -23.70 7.20
CA TRP A 882 -29.75 -24.28 7.33
C TRP A 882 -29.70 -25.79 7.58
N ARG A 883 -28.89 -26.54 6.80
CA ARG A 883 -28.77 -27.99 6.97
C ARG A 883 -28.26 -28.35 8.36
N TYR A 884 -27.24 -27.63 8.85
CA TYR A 884 -26.66 -27.88 10.17
C TYR A 884 -27.66 -27.60 11.31
N THR A 885 -28.55 -26.62 11.16
CA THR A 885 -29.41 -26.15 12.26
C THR A 885 -30.81 -26.74 12.23
N SER A 886 -31.33 -27.09 11.06
CA SER A 886 -32.69 -27.58 10.88
C SER A 886 -32.82 -29.09 11.09
N ILE A 887 -31.72 -29.85 10.98
CA ILE A 887 -31.75 -31.32 11.02
C ILE A 887 -30.91 -31.80 12.20
N PRO A 888 -31.53 -32.38 13.25
CA PRO A 888 -30.80 -32.88 14.42
C PRO A 888 -29.81 -33.98 14.04
N THR A 889 -28.59 -33.90 14.58
CA THR A 889 -27.54 -34.91 14.42
C THR A 889 -27.98 -36.32 14.84
N SER A 890 -28.89 -36.42 15.82
CA SER A 890 -29.47 -37.69 16.29
C SER A 890 -30.25 -38.46 15.22
N VAL A 891 -30.81 -37.77 14.20
CA VAL A 891 -31.49 -38.41 13.06
C VAL A 891 -30.47 -39.11 12.15
N GLU A 892 -29.27 -38.54 11.99
CA GLU A 892 -28.19 -39.14 11.18
C GLU A 892 -27.49 -40.30 11.91
N GLU A 893 -27.40 -40.25 13.24
CA GLU A 893 -26.73 -41.30 14.04
C GLU A 893 -27.48 -42.63 14.07
N SER A 894 -28.80 -42.62 13.82
CA SER A 894 -29.59 -43.85 13.68
C SER A 894 -29.19 -44.70 12.45
N ALA A 895 -28.47 -44.09 11.48
CA ALA A 895 -27.99 -44.71 10.24
C ALA A 895 -26.50 -45.14 10.30
N LYS A 896 -25.95 -45.40 11.50
CA LYS A 896 -24.54 -45.78 11.81
C LYS A 896 -24.02 -47.11 11.18
N LYS A 897 -24.51 -47.54 10.01
CA LYS A 897 -23.94 -48.67 9.24
C LYS A 897 -22.93 -48.25 8.17
N GLU A 898 -22.85 -46.97 7.80
CA GLU A 898 -21.98 -46.51 6.71
C GLU A 898 -20.66 -45.87 7.23
N LYS A 899 -19.52 -46.29 6.65
CA LYS A 899 -18.19 -45.72 6.96
C LYS A 899 -18.08 -44.29 6.41
N GLY A 900 -18.02 -43.26 7.25
CA GLY A 900 -17.78 -41.88 6.80
C GLY A 900 -18.01 -40.80 7.87
N LYS A 901 -17.66 -39.54 7.55
CA LYS A 901 -18.09 -38.35 8.33
C LYS A 901 -19.59 -38.13 8.09
N SER A 902 -20.32 -37.69 9.11
CA SER A 902 -21.72 -37.28 8.96
C SER A 902 -21.86 -36.01 8.11
N ILE A 903 -23.01 -35.82 7.47
CA ILE A 903 -23.23 -34.67 6.58
C ILE A 903 -23.23 -33.39 7.40
N SER A 904 -23.86 -33.39 8.58
CA SER A 904 -23.84 -32.23 9.50
C SER A 904 -22.44 -31.81 9.92
N LEU A 905 -21.53 -32.77 10.17
CA LEU A 905 -20.13 -32.47 10.49
C LEU A 905 -19.38 -31.85 9.30
N LEU A 906 -19.65 -32.33 8.07
CA LEU A 906 -19.09 -31.74 6.86
C LEU A 906 -19.62 -30.33 6.62
N CYS A 907 -20.92 -30.08 6.82
CA CYS A 907 -21.51 -28.74 6.72
C CYS A 907 -20.83 -27.78 7.69
N LEU A 908 -20.62 -28.18 8.94
CA LEU A 908 -19.93 -27.35 9.94
C LEU A 908 -18.46 -27.08 9.57
N GLU A 909 -17.73 -28.09 9.07
CA GLU A 909 -16.36 -27.90 8.56
C GLU A 909 -16.34 -26.91 7.39
N GLY A 910 -17.36 -26.95 6.52
CA GLY A 910 -17.54 -26.01 5.41
C GLY A 910 -17.79 -24.59 5.87
N LEU A 911 -18.74 -24.40 6.79
CA LEU A 911 -19.03 -23.12 7.40
C LEU A 911 -17.77 -22.50 8.03
N GLN A 912 -17.01 -23.28 8.80
CA GLN A 912 -15.76 -22.83 9.42
C GLN A 912 -14.75 -22.31 8.38
N LYS A 913 -14.57 -23.04 7.28
CA LYS A 913 -13.67 -22.64 6.19
C LYS A 913 -14.18 -21.39 5.48
N ILE A 914 -15.47 -21.30 5.17
CA ILE A 914 -16.06 -20.14 4.48
C ILE A 914 -15.93 -18.88 5.35
N PHE A 915 -16.29 -18.92 6.64
CA PHE A 915 -16.11 -17.78 7.54
C PHE A 915 -14.64 -17.33 7.59
N SER A 916 -13.69 -18.27 7.61
CA SER A 916 -12.26 -17.95 7.58
C SER A 916 -11.86 -17.26 6.27
N VAL A 917 -12.34 -17.76 5.12
CA VAL A 917 -12.05 -17.19 3.78
C VAL A 917 -12.65 -15.79 3.64
N VAL A 918 -13.91 -15.59 4.04
CA VAL A 918 -14.58 -14.28 3.97
C VAL A 918 -13.86 -13.24 4.81
N GLN A 919 -13.37 -13.61 6.00
CA GLN A 919 -12.58 -12.71 6.84
C GLN A 919 -11.22 -12.34 6.25
N GLN A 920 -10.59 -13.27 5.53
CA GLN A 920 -9.25 -13.07 4.96
C GLN A 920 -9.29 -12.32 3.63
N PHE A 921 -10.20 -12.67 2.72
CA PHE A 921 -10.24 -12.16 1.35
C PHE A 921 -11.34 -11.12 1.11
N TYR A 922 -12.45 -11.21 1.83
CA TYR A 922 -13.65 -10.40 1.59
C TYR A 922 -14.02 -9.50 2.78
N GLN A 923 -13.03 -9.07 3.55
CA GLN A 923 -13.24 -8.24 4.74
C GLN A 923 -14.14 -7.01 4.50
N PRO A 924 -13.98 -6.25 3.39
CA PRO A 924 -14.85 -5.11 3.09
C PRO A 924 -16.32 -5.48 2.82
N LYS A 925 -16.58 -6.73 2.41
CA LYS A 925 -17.92 -7.24 2.07
C LYS A 925 -18.55 -8.05 3.20
N ILE A 926 -17.98 -8.07 4.41
CA ILE A 926 -18.52 -8.82 5.56
C ILE A 926 -19.97 -8.42 5.88
N GLN A 927 -20.31 -7.13 5.77
CA GLN A 927 -21.68 -6.67 6.00
C GLN A 927 -22.66 -7.28 4.99
N GLN A 928 -22.30 -7.34 3.71
CA GLN A 928 -23.11 -7.96 2.65
C GLN A 928 -23.20 -9.48 2.85
N PHE A 929 -22.10 -10.11 3.30
CA PHE A 929 -22.09 -11.54 3.57
C PHE A 929 -23.05 -11.91 4.70
N LEU A 930 -22.97 -11.21 5.83
CA LEU A 930 -23.87 -11.46 6.96
C LEU A 930 -25.33 -11.16 6.61
N ARG A 931 -25.60 -10.11 5.80
CA ARG A 931 -26.94 -9.84 5.25
C ARG A 931 -27.51 -11.04 4.49
N ALA A 932 -26.71 -11.65 3.62
CA ALA A 932 -27.15 -12.78 2.81
C ALA A 932 -27.46 -14.05 3.64
N LEU A 933 -27.03 -14.11 4.91
CA LEU A 933 -27.32 -15.24 5.82
C LEU A 933 -28.61 -15.04 6.61
N ASP A 934 -29.07 -13.79 6.77
CA ASP A 934 -30.27 -13.49 7.53
C ASP A 934 -31.51 -13.87 6.69
N VAL A 935 -32.34 -14.76 7.23
CA VAL A 935 -33.56 -15.24 6.59
C VAL A 935 -34.69 -14.30 6.97
N THR A 936 -34.88 -13.23 6.19
CA THR A 936 -36.18 -12.56 6.11
C THR A 936 -36.62 -12.62 4.67
N ASP A 937 -37.55 -13.54 4.36
CA ASP A 937 -38.25 -13.68 3.08
C ASP A 937 -39.21 -12.48 2.81
N GLN A 938 -38.84 -11.27 3.22
CA GLN A 938 -39.57 -10.05 2.92
C GLN A 938 -38.68 -9.18 2.04
N GLU A 939 -38.78 -9.37 0.73
CA GLU A 939 -38.19 -8.52 -0.32
C GLU A 939 -38.81 -7.10 -0.37
N GLY A 940 -39.28 -6.55 0.77
CA GLY A 940 -40.11 -5.35 0.83
C GLY A 940 -39.61 -4.20 1.71
N ASP A 941 -38.68 -4.41 2.65
CA ASP A 941 -38.22 -3.38 3.59
C ASP A 941 -36.73 -3.03 3.41
N GLU A 942 -36.38 -2.46 2.26
CA GLU A 942 -35.03 -1.91 2.02
C GLU A 942 -34.70 -0.71 2.95
N GLY A 943 -35.70 -0.14 3.64
CA GLY A 943 -35.57 1.05 4.48
C GLY A 943 -35.04 0.82 5.90
N GLU A 944 -35.31 -0.32 6.53
CA GLU A 944 -34.88 -0.58 7.93
C GLU A 944 -33.53 -1.32 8.02
N ASP A 945 -33.14 -2.04 6.97
CA ASP A 945 -32.03 -3.00 6.98
C ASP A 945 -30.62 -2.39 6.73
N ALA A 946 -30.61 -1.10 6.34
CA ALA A 946 -29.41 -0.30 6.18
C ALA A 946 -28.74 0.04 7.54
N ASN A 947 -29.53 0.09 8.62
CA ASN A 947 -29.09 0.56 9.95
C ASN A 947 -28.60 -0.54 10.90
N VAL A 948 -28.73 -1.82 10.54
CA VAL A 948 -28.25 -2.93 11.40
C VAL A 948 -26.72 -3.06 11.31
N SER A 949 -26.05 -2.92 12.45
CA SER A 949 -24.58 -2.94 12.52
C SER A 949 -24.01 -4.34 12.28
N VAL A 950 -22.77 -4.41 11.79
CA VAL A 950 -22.04 -5.69 11.62
C VAL A 950 -21.99 -6.48 12.94
N THR A 951 -21.80 -5.78 14.06
CA THR A 951 -21.79 -6.35 15.41
C THR A 951 -23.11 -7.04 15.77
N GLN A 952 -24.26 -6.46 15.40
CA GLN A 952 -25.57 -7.06 15.69
C GLN A 952 -25.81 -8.34 14.88
N ARG A 953 -25.50 -8.33 13.58
CA ARG A 953 -25.62 -9.53 12.72
C ARG A 953 -24.67 -10.63 13.16
N ALA A 954 -23.42 -10.28 13.47
CA ALA A 954 -22.45 -11.24 14.01
C ALA A 954 -22.93 -11.87 15.32
N ALA A 955 -23.50 -11.07 16.24
CA ALA A 955 -24.04 -11.56 17.49
C ALA A 955 -25.26 -12.49 17.32
N PHE A 956 -26.10 -12.24 16.31
CA PHE A 956 -27.20 -13.15 15.97
C PHE A 956 -26.66 -14.53 15.56
N GLN A 957 -25.71 -14.58 14.64
CA GLN A 957 -25.09 -15.83 14.19
C GLN A 957 -24.33 -16.54 15.33
N ILE A 958 -23.63 -15.79 16.18
CA ILE A 958 -22.96 -16.32 17.38
C ILE A 958 -23.95 -17.04 18.29
N ARG A 959 -25.11 -16.46 18.58
CA ARG A 959 -26.13 -17.08 19.46
C ARG A 959 -26.61 -18.42 18.93
N GLN A 960 -26.72 -18.58 17.61
CA GLN A 960 -27.10 -19.84 16.98
C GLN A 960 -26.06 -20.95 17.24
N PHE A 961 -24.78 -20.66 17.01
CA PHE A 961 -23.69 -21.63 17.26
C PHE A 961 -23.44 -21.87 18.76
N GLN A 962 -23.62 -20.86 19.62
CA GLN A 962 -23.57 -21.02 21.08
C GLN A 962 -24.62 -22.02 21.57
N ARG A 963 -25.84 -21.95 21.02
CA ARG A 963 -26.92 -22.88 21.35
C ARG A 963 -26.58 -24.31 20.91
N SER A 964 -26.04 -24.50 19.71
CA SER A 964 -25.60 -25.82 19.23
C SER A 964 -24.49 -26.41 20.10
N LEU A 965 -23.51 -25.59 20.52
CA LEU A 965 -22.44 -26.05 21.41
C LEU A 965 -22.99 -26.42 22.80
N LEU A 966 -23.89 -25.60 23.35
CA LEU A 966 -24.54 -25.90 24.63
C LEU A 966 -25.32 -27.20 24.57
N ASN A 967 -26.09 -27.43 23.50
CA ASN A 967 -26.83 -28.69 23.31
C ASN A 967 -25.88 -29.90 23.32
N LEU A 968 -24.76 -29.81 22.59
CA LEU A 968 -23.74 -30.87 22.51
C LEU A 968 -23.01 -31.10 23.84
N LEU A 969 -22.83 -30.05 24.66
CA LEU A 969 -22.24 -30.19 26.00
C LEU A 969 -23.23 -30.74 27.03
N SER A 970 -24.51 -30.45 26.86
CA SER A 970 -25.60 -30.86 27.76
C SER A 970 -26.12 -32.28 27.50
N SER A 971 -25.83 -32.87 26.33
CA SER A 971 -26.24 -34.24 26.02
C SER A 971 -25.48 -35.25 26.89
N GLU A 972 -26.24 -36.12 27.57
CA GLU A 972 -25.74 -37.24 28.40
C GLU A 972 -25.21 -38.42 27.56
N GLU A 973 -25.12 -38.28 26.23
CA GLU A 973 -24.63 -39.32 25.33
C GLU A 973 -23.17 -39.70 25.62
N GLU A 974 -22.88 -41.01 25.70
CA GLU A 974 -21.56 -41.57 26.04
C GLU A 974 -20.46 -41.19 25.02
N ASP A 975 -20.82 -40.85 23.78
CA ASP A 975 -19.90 -40.53 22.68
C ASP A 975 -19.87 -39.01 22.37
N PHE A 976 -19.06 -38.26 23.13
CA PHE A 976 -18.83 -36.84 22.85
C PHE A 976 -18.06 -36.60 21.54
N ASN A 977 -18.67 -35.89 20.57
CA ASN A 977 -18.02 -35.53 19.32
C ASN A 977 -17.03 -34.36 19.48
N SER A 978 -15.80 -34.70 19.86
CA SER A 978 -14.71 -33.73 20.03
C SER A 978 -14.39 -32.89 18.78
N LYS A 979 -14.57 -33.45 17.58
CA LYS A 979 -14.27 -32.73 16.32
C LYS A 979 -15.31 -31.66 16.03
N GLU A 980 -16.59 -31.98 16.23
CA GLU A 980 -17.68 -31.01 16.06
C GLU A 980 -17.53 -29.84 17.00
N ALA A 981 -17.26 -30.12 18.27
CA ALA A 981 -17.13 -29.10 19.28
C ALA A 981 -15.89 -28.18 19.03
N LEU A 982 -14.77 -28.73 18.52
CA LEU A 982 -13.61 -27.92 18.08
C LEU A 982 -13.96 -26.99 16.90
N LEU A 983 -14.71 -27.48 15.92
CA LEU A 983 -15.14 -26.67 14.77
C LEU A 983 -16.12 -25.56 15.20
N LEU A 984 -17.06 -25.85 16.10
CA LEU A 984 -17.98 -24.86 16.68
C LEU A 984 -17.22 -23.73 17.39
N VAL A 985 -16.24 -24.08 18.24
CA VAL A 985 -15.40 -23.09 18.92
C VAL A 985 -14.60 -22.26 17.91
N SER A 986 -14.08 -22.88 16.85
CA SER A 986 -13.39 -22.14 15.78
C SER A 986 -14.31 -21.17 15.03
N VAL A 987 -15.56 -21.56 14.75
CA VAL A 987 -16.56 -20.67 14.12
C VAL A 987 -16.88 -19.49 15.06
N LEU A 988 -17.12 -19.77 16.33
CA LEU A 988 -17.38 -18.74 17.36
C LEU A 988 -16.22 -17.76 17.49
N SER A 989 -14.98 -18.25 17.52
CA SER A 989 -13.77 -17.43 17.58
C SER A 989 -13.59 -16.54 16.34
N ASN A 990 -13.95 -17.05 15.16
CA ASN A 990 -13.93 -16.23 13.95
C ASN A 990 -15.01 -15.15 14.02
N LEU A 991 -16.27 -15.51 14.30
CA LEU A 991 -17.37 -14.55 14.38
C LEU A 991 -17.15 -13.48 15.46
N SER A 992 -16.54 -13.83 16.61
CA SER A 992 -16.28 -12.88 17.69
C SER A 992 -15.31 -11.77 17.32
N LYS A 993 -14.44 -11.97 16.32
CA LYS A 993 -13.54 -10.92 15.78
C LYS A 993 -14.30 -9.79 15.07
N LEU A 994 -15.57 -10.03 14.70
CA LEU A 994 -16.44 -9.04 14.06
C LEU A 994 -17.22 -8.20 15.08
N LEU A 995 -17.16 -8.57 16.37
CA LEU A 995 -17.80 -7.80 17.42
C LEU A 995 -16.93 -6.61 17.80
N GLU A 996 -17.54 -5.44 17.85
CA GLU A 996 -16.85 -4.25 18.34
C GLU A 996 -16.48 -4.41 19.82
N PRO A 997 -15.22 -4.14 20.25
CA PRO A 997 -14.77 -4.41 21.62
C PRO A 997 -15.51 -3.63 22.72
N SER A 998 -16.12 -2.49 22.38
CA SER A 998 -16.92 -1.64 23.27
C SER A 998 -18.39 -2.08 23.37
N SER A 999 -18.83 -3.02 22.52
CA SER A 999 -20.24 -3.34 22.36
C SER A 999 -20.80 -4.23 23.48
N PRO A 1000 -22.10 -4.13 23.81
CA PRO A 1000 -22.74 -5.04 24.76
C PRO A 1000 -22.73 -6.50 24.28
N GLN A 1001 -22.74 -6.71 22.95
CA GLN A 1001 -22.67 -8.05 22.34
C GLN A 1001 -21.31 -8.73 22.62
N PHE A 1002 -20.21 -7.97 22.62
CA PHE A 1002 -18.90 -8.49 22.99
C PHE A 1002 -18.88 -8.97 24.46
N VAL A 1003 -19.47 -8.20 25.37
CA VAL A 1003 -19.61 -8.58 26.79
C VAL A 1003 -20.46 -9.85 26.95
N GLN A 1004 -21.53 -9.99 26.16
CA GLN A 1004 -22.36 -11.20 26.15
C GLN A 1004 -21.56 -12.44 25.72
N MET A 1005 -20.76 -12.34 24.65
CA MET A 1005 -19.90 -13.43 24.19
C MET A 1005 -18.86 -13.83 25.25
N LEU A 1006 -18.21 -12.84 25.87
CA LEU A 1006 -17.19 -13.07 26.90
C LEU A 1006 -17.77 -13.71 28.17
N SER A 1007 -18.89 -13.18 28.67
CA SER A 1007 -19.58 -13.72 29.86
C SER A 1007 -20.10 -15.15 29.62
N TRP A 1008 -20.66 -15.43 28.44
CA TRP A 1008 -21.06 -16.77 28.03
C TRP A 1008 -19.86 -17.72 27.99
N THR A 1009 -18.73 -17.30 27.41
CA THR A 1009 -17.50 -18.11 27.35
C THR A 1009 -17.00 -18.41 28.76
N SER A 1010 -16.97 -17.41 29.65
CA SER A 1010 -16.61 -17.63 31.06
C SER A 1010 -17.54 -18.62 31.77
N LYS A 1011 -18.85 -18.61 31.47
CA LYS A 1011 -19.81 -19.55 32.02
C LYS A 1011 -19.48 -20.99 31.59
N ILE A 1012 -19.24 -21.21 30.29
CA ILE A 1012 -18.85 -22.53 29.75
C ILE A 1012 -17.59 -23.06 30.44
N CYS A 1013 -16.56 -22.22 30.61
CA CYS A 1013 -15.31 -22.61 31.28
C CYS A 1013 -15.50 -22.99 32.76
N LYS A 1014 -16.46 -22.38 33.45
CA LYS A 1014 -16.73 -22.66 34.88
C LYS A 1014 -17.56 -23.92 35.09
N GLU A 1015 -18.52 -24.17 34.20
CA GLU A 1015 -19.54 -25.20 34.40
C GLU A 1015 -19.19 -26.56 33.77
N ASN A 1016 -18.23 -26.63 32.83
CA ASN A 1016 -17.92 -27.86 32.09
C ASN A 1016 -16.45 -28.31 32.27
N SER A 1017 -16.24 -29.56 32.67
CA SER A 1017 -14.91 -30.19 32.80
C SER A 1017 -14.84 -31.52 32.03
N ARG A 1018 -14.63 -31.47 30.70
CA ARG A 1018 -14.36 -32.67 29.89
C ARG A 1018 -12.86 -32.80 29.60
N GLY A 1019 -12.21 -33.88 30.06
CA GLY A 1019 -10.75 -34.05 30.10
C GLY A 1019 -9.98 -34.02 28.77
N LYS A 1020 -10.64 -34.09 27.62
CA LYS A 1020 -10.04 -33.88 26.28
C LYS A 1020 -10.29 -32.46 25.71
N PHE A 1021 -11.13 -31.66 26.37
CA PHE A 1021 -11.69 -30.41 25.86
C PHE A 1021 -11.13 -29.17 26.58
N SER A 1022 -10.56 -29.32 27.78
CA SER A 1022 -10.15 -28.19 28.63
C SER A 1022 -8.95 -27.38 28.12
N CYS A 1023 -8.17 -27.89 27.16
CA CYS A 1023 -7.01 -27.15 26.60
C CYS A 1023 -7.36 -26.21 25.43
N TYR A 1024 -8.56 -26.29 24.85
CA TYR A 1024 -8.89 -25.55 23.61
C TYR A 1024 -9.78 -24.32 23.81
N ILE A 1025 -10.37 -24.14 25.00
CA ILE A 1025 -11.30 -23.04 25.30
C ILE A 1025 -10.57 -21.85 25.99
N THR A 1026 -9.51 -22.12 26.75
CA THR A 1026 -8.56 -21.10 27.24
C THR A 1026 -7.65 -20.62 26.13
#